data_AF-A0A1C7MDM6-F1
#
_entry.id   AF-A0A1C7MDM6-F1
#
_cell.length_a   1.000
_cell.length_b   1.000
_cell.length_c   1.000
_cell.angle_alpha   90.00
_cell.angle_beta   90.00
_cell.angle_gamma   90.00
#
_symmetry.space_group_name_H-M   'P 1'
#
loop_
_entity.id
_entity.type
_entity.pdbx_description
1 polymer ?
#
loop_
_entity_poly.entity_id
_entity_poly.type
_entity_poly.pdbx_seq_one_letter_code
_entity_poly.pdbx_strand_id
1 'polypeptide(L)'
;MSNPDPKFSTEPRPGSPVRRVLPYLEPSSPVKATTNPGNIRIPGHVKNASARLPDIDVSDFMNLLSPEYDIKTIPESVQSLLTRLLELPKSTKEETLYQPICDLLNACAAHVEEHMKVRGLNHAPLLFVIHADSAPSEHALGTKVRPDLVAVNASAEEIEYYRRTKNIAQQDEQKDGPEEQRKKSKQFVGVPWARLCMTIEVKPMVVKDGGREQAAMYTTYHLIGRPDCVGVFGLCLSPSSFRLYWSDAEGTRITTPMELINGGHLLMQLMWTVRRPARPHTYYDSTIGFMSELPQGSGDANSARRPRLPSGIPVNPTRSRRVNVFVDYKHNLACKDIFLSRTRFYFEHRMLNIAHDYGRSVLPGVPILVEYAVVKDREERFITTCESQWKRLRIVVEGIGETLESCPTIYELLKVLYDLVETHRLLCARGVLHRDISMGNVLWNVHKPPLRKTYQSHEGGVYISRVLDKTQVEDPNKCLCLLADFDNSAFTQGSAKYLDNLKANSVELDPSIEPEEPGNRSSRTGTPMFIARAVSSGRLLQGPGTLPPDLPKVSDKAASLYKAAYKDINVEYPKPTLVPPGPETPPFCHREYHDMESVFWLLVYRLIMWGDGKDELEYDGVHPYLRDFLSHEISSMCHDQRGAWIDQAEFPNLLHSRLRKGPIATLITEMFGIVWPEYALCEGVSVDFVHEAFRRLLINAIVEMDATGEHYAFGEPRGFLKNYSDPVAPATSTHLSTQLGNKRPSDDSRHSSRKRTRH
;
A
#
# COMPACT_ATOMS: atom_id res chain seq x y z
N MET A 1 21.75 41.08 -55.29
CA MET A 1 22.66 41.28 -54.15
C MET A 1 22.27 40.27 -53.08
N SER A 2 23.13 39.28 -52.86
CA SER A 2 22.89 38.13 -51.99
C SER A 2 24.02 38.06 -50.96
N ASN A 3 23.71 38.18 -49.67
CA ASN A 3 24.48 37.66 -48.53
C ASN A 3 23.76 37.94 -47.18
N PRO A 4 24.13 37.28 -46.04
CA PRO A 4 23.24 36.36 -45.32
C PRO A 4 23.21 36.60 -43.78
N ASP A 5 22.59 35.66 -43.05
CA ASP A 5 22.46 35.49 -41.58
C ASP A 5 23.51 36.09 -40.63
N PRO A 6 23.11 36.38 -39.38
CA PRO A 6 23.94 36.16 -38.21
C PRO A 6 23.38 35.03 -37.31
N LYS A 7 24.09 33.90 -37.36
CA LYS A 7 24.37 32.89 -36.33
C LYS A 7 23.63 33.02 -34.97
N PHE A 8 22.76 32.06 -34.67
CA PHE A 8 22.36 31.74 -33.30
C PHE A 8 23.50 31.02 -32.57
N SER A 9 23.88 31.58 -31.43
CA SER A 9 24.83 31.01 -30.45
C SER A 9 24.28 29.71 -29.85
N THR A 10 25.10 28.66 -29.84
CA THR A 10 24.82 27.34 -29.26
C THR A 10 25.35 27.22 -27.83
N GLU A 11 24.97 28.13 -26.94
CA GLU A 11 25.22 27.97 -25.50
C GLU A 11 23.90 27.77 -24.73
N PRO A 12 23.73 26.67 -23.98
CA PRO A 12 22.55 26.48 -23.13
C PRO A 12 22.58 27.45 -21.94
N ARG A 13 21.47 28.13 -21.69
CA ARG A 13 21.25 28.90 -20.46
C ARG A 13 21.23 27.94 -19.25
N PRO A 14 21.91 28.25 -18.13
CA PRO A 14 21.83 27.46 -16.92
C PRO A 14 20.47 27.69 -16.26
N GLY A 15 19.63 26.64 -16.17
CA GLY A 15 18.33 26.73 -15.47
C GLY A 15 17.21 25.80 -15.96
N SER A 16 17.40 25.00 -17.01
CA SER A 16 16.40 24.04 -17.48
C SER A 16 16.73 22.61 -17.01
N PRO A 17 15.75 21.81 -16.52
CA PRO A 17 15.99 20.41 -16.22
C PRO A 17 16.30 19.68 -17.53
N VAL A 18 17.53 19.20 -17.66
CA VAL A 18 17.97 18.39 -18.80
C VAL A 18 17.25 17.04 -18.74
N ARG A 19 16.36 16.76 -19.71
CA ARG A 19 15.91 15.39 -20.04
C ARG A 19 17.16 14.52 -20.26
N ARG A 20 17.46 13.59 -19.34
CA ARG A 20 18.49 12.57 -19.56
C ARG A 20 17.85 11.19 -19.56
N VAL A 21 17.99 10.52 -20.70
CA VAL A 21 17.71 9.10 -20.91
C VAL A 21 18.75 8.29 -20.10
N LEU A 22 18.29 7.37 -19.26
CA LEU A 22 19.18 6.46 -18.52
C LEU A 22 19.72 5.34 -19.46
N PRO A 23 21.00 4.95 -19.35
CA PRO A 23 21.59 3.86 -20.14
C PRO A 23 21.27 2.48 -19.55
N TYR A 24 21.08 1.50 -20.43
CA TYR A 24 20.95 0.07 -20.12
C TYR A 24 22.19 -0.45 -19.36
N LEU A 25 21.99 -1.24 -18.29
CA LEU A 25 23.06 -1.88 -17.52
C LEU A 25 22.86 -3.40 -17.46
N GLU A 26 23.89 -4.13 -17.90
CA GLU A 26 23.96 -5.59 -17.94
C GLU A 26 24.09 -6.24 -16.54
N PRO A 27 23.68 -7.52 -16.39
CA PRO A 27 23.68 -8.23 -15.11
C PRO A 27 25.01 -8.98 -14.83
N SER A 28 25.47 -8.92 -13.57
CA SER A 28 26.55 -9.76 -13.03
C SER A 28 26.09 -10.63 -11.85
N SER A 29 26.72 -11.80 -11.72
CA SER A 29 26.29 -13.05 -11.07
C SER A 29 25.81 -13.06 -9.60
N PRO A 30 24.94 -14.01 -9.18
CA PRO A 30 24.40 -14.10 -7.81
C PRO A 30 24.89 -15.29 -6.94
N VAL A 31 24.64 -15.18 -5.63
CA VAL A 31 24.92 -16.15 -4.54
C VAL A 31 23.59 -16.58 -3.87
N LYS A 32 23.41 -17.90 -3.63
CA LYS A 32 22.14 -18.60 -3.30
C LYS A 32 21.77 -18.69 -1.80
N ALA A 33 20.46 -18.73 -1.46
CA ALA A 33 19.92 -19.25 -0.19
C ALA A 33 18.44 -19.74 -0.27
N THR A 34 18.06 -20.80 0.48
CA THR A 34 16.81 -21.60 0.32
C THR A 34 15.87 -21.64 1.56
N THR A 35 14.53 -21.62 1.38
CA THR A 35 13.50 -22.03 2.40
C THR A 35 12.12 -22.45 1.83
N ASN A 36 11.38 -23.29 2.60
CA ASN A 36 10.14 -24.05 2.29
C ASN A 36 8.84 -23.43 2.91
N PRO A 37 7.63 -23.70 2.38
CA PRO A 37 6.36 -23.15 2.88
C PRO A 37 5.50 -24.15 3.70
N GLY A 38 4.88 -23.71 4.80
CA GLY A 38 3.89 -24.52 5.51
C GLY A 38 3.09 -23.76 6.59
N ASN A 39 1.76 -23.79 6.43
CA ASN A 39 0.68 -23.63 7.42
C ASN A 39 0.33 -22.24 7.99
N ILE A 40 -0.76 -21.63 7.47
CA ILE A 40 -1.65 -20.72 8.22
C ILE A 40 -3.13 -20.95 7.77
N ARG A 41 -4.04 -21.14 8.74
CA ARG A 41 -5.51 -21.29 8.59
C ARG A 41 -6.20 -19.93 8.78
N ILE A 42 -7.33 -19.67 8.10
CA ILE A 42 -8.08 -18.39 8.13
C ILE A 42 -9.40 -18.53 8.92
N PRO A 43 -9.83 -17.52 9.71
CA PRO A 43 -11.11 -17.47 10.42
C PRO A 43 -12.33 -17.14 9.53
N GLY A 44 -13.52 -17.53 10.00
CA GLY A 44 -14.78 -17.59 9.26
C GLY A 44 -15.43 -16.26 8.88
N HIS A 45 -16.31 -16.36 7.88
CA HIS A 45 -17.14 -15.33 7.25
C HIS A 45 -17.68 -14.24 8.20
N VAL A 46 -17.28 -12.99 7.99
CA VAL A 46 -17.93 -11.82 8.59
C VAL A 46 -19.10 -11.39 7.70
N LYS A 47 -20.32 -11.64 8.19
CA LYS A 47 -21.57 -11.05 7.70
C LYS A 47 -21.65 -9.61 8.21
N ASN A 48 -21.63 -8.61 7.31
CA ASN A 48 -22.36 -7.33 7.37
C ASN A 48 -21.56 -6.15 6.76
N ALA A 49 -21.95 -5.72 5.56
CA ALA A 49 -22.09 -4.31 5.15
C ALA A 49 -22.58 -4.26 3.68
N SER A 50 -23.90 -4.23 3.52
CA SER A 50 -24.61 -4.31 2.24
C SER A 50 -24.65 -2.97 1.49
N ALA A 51 -23.51 -2.49 1.00
CA ALA A 51 -23.51 -1.59 -0.15
C ALA A 51 -23.66 -2.47 -1.41
N ARG A 52 -24.87 -2.60 -1.94
CA ARG A 52 -25.10 -3.33 -3.20
C ARG A 52 -24.16 -2.76 -4.27
N LEU A 53 -23.33 -3.62 -4.87
CA LEU A 53 -22.55 -3.26 -6.06
C LEU A 53 -23.51 -2.62 -7.07
N PRO A 54 -23.24 -1.39 -7.57
CA PRO A 54 -24.16 -0.73 -8.48
C PRO A 54 -24.28 -1.56 -9.75
N ASP A 55 -25.49 -1.97 -10.09
CA ASP A 55 -25.79 -2.49 -11.41
C ASP A 55 -25.73 -1.31 -12.39
N ILE A 56 -25.02 -1.51 -13.49
CA ILE A 56 -24.96 -0.54 -14.59
C ILE A 56 -25.79 -1.06 -15.74
N ASP A 57 -26.42 -0.13 -16.45
CA ASP A 57 -27.15 -0.43 -17.67
C ASP A 57 -26.19 -1.10 -18.68
N VAL A 58 -26.65 -2.18 -19.31
CA VAL A 58 -25.86 -2.90 -20.33
C VAL A 58 -25.40 -1.94 -21.43
N SER A 59 -26.21 -0.94 -21.78
CA SER A 59 -25.90 0.07 -22.79
C SER A 59 -24.66 0.91 -22.45
N ASP A 60 -24.46 1.27 -21.19
CA ASP A 60 -23.26 1.99 -20.76
C ASP A 60 -22.02 1.10 -20.85
N PHE A 61 -22.17 -0.19 -20.52
CA PHE A 61 -21.08 -1.18 -20.64
C PHE A 61 -20.68 -1.42 -22.10
N MET A 62 -21.64 -1.36 -23.03
CA MET A 62 -21.35 -1.52 -24.46
C MET A 62 -20.38 -0.46 -25.00
N ASN A 63 -20.29 0.73 -24.38
CA ASN A 63 -19.32 1.75 -24.76
C ASN A 63 -17.87 1.33 -24.46
N LEU A 64 -17.66 0.39 -23.53
CA LEU A 64 -16.35 -0.19 -23.24
C LEU A 64 -15.95 -1.28 -24.26
N LEU A 65 -16.90 -1.79 -25.05
CA LEU A 65 -16.63 -2.79 -26.06
C LEU A 65 -16.18 -2.14 -27.37
N SER A 66 -15.20 -2.75 -28.02
CA SER A 66 -14.67 -2.25 -29.30
C SER A 66 -15.74 -2.32 -30.39
N PRO A 67 -16.07 -1.19 -31.04
CA PRO A 67 -17.01 -1.17 -32.16
C PRO A 67 -16.39 -1.75 -33.44
N GLU A 68 -15.06 -1.99 -33.46
CA GLU A 68 -14.36 -2.60 -34.60
C GLU A 68 -14.77 -4.05 -34.86
N TYR A 69 -15.33 -4.72 -33.84
CA TYR A 69 -15.92 -6.04 -33.97
C TYR A 69 -17.37 -5.93 -34.46
N ASP A 70 -17.59 -6.32 -35.70
CA ASP A 70 -18.83 -6.13 -36.46
C ASP A 70 -19.60 -7.43 -36.74
N ILE A 71 -19.08 -8.57 -36.30
CA ILE A 71 -19.73 -9.87 -36.49
C ILE A 71 -20.86 -10.03 -35.47
N LYS A 72 -22.08 -10.04 -35.98
CA LYS A 72 -23.30 -10.28 -35.18
C LYS A 72 -23.81 -11.72 -35.24
N THR A 73 -23.31 -12.52 -36.17
CA THR A 73 -23.69 -13.92 -36.34
C THR A 73 -22.89 -14.82 -35.41
N ILE A 74 -23.55 -15.78 -34.76
CA ILE A 74 -22.89 -16.80 -33.94
C ILE A 74 -22.51 -17.98 -34.84
N PRO A 75 -21.24 -18.40 -34.92
CA PRO A 75 -20.84 -19.56 -35.70
C PRO A 75 -21.55 -20.84 -35.23
N GLU A 76 -21.85 -21.76 -36.15
CA GLU A 76 -22.54 -23.02 -35.83
C GLU A 76 -21.84 -23.83 -34.74
N SER A 77 -20.49 -23.83 -34.74
CA SER A 77 -19.69 -24.50 -33.71
C SER A 77 -19.90 -23.92 -32.31
N VAL A 78 -20.02 -22.59 -32.19
CA VAL A 78 -20.32 -21.89 -30.94
C VAL A 78 -21.77 -22.11 -30.56
N GLN A 79 -22.70 -22.02 -31.51
CA GLN A 79 -24.12 -22.26 -31.29
C GLN A 79 -24.39 -23.67 -30.74
N SER A 80 -23.71 -24.68 -31.29
CA SER A 80 -23.82 -26.06 -30.82
C SER A 80 -23.38 -26.22 -29.36
N LEU A 81 -22.28 -25.57 -28.96
CA LEU A 81 -21.79 -25.58 -27.57
C LEU A 81 -22.74 -24.84 -26.61
N LEU A 82 -23.31 -23.70 -27.06
CA LEU A 82 -24.32 -22.96 -26.29
C LEU A 82 -25.58 -23.81 -26.04
N THR A 83 -26.11 -24.47 -27.07
CA THR A 83 -27.27 -25.36 -26.93
C THR A 83 -26.97 -26.51 -25.97
N ARG A 84 -25.80 -27.15 -26.10
CA ARG A 84 -25.40 -28.25 -25.23
C ARG A 84 -25.30 -27.83 -23.75
N LEU A 85 -24.84 -26.61 -23.48
CA LEU A 85 -24.79 -26.08 -22.11
C LEU A 85 -26.18 -25.91 -21.51
N LEU A 86 -27.16 -25.41 -22.28
CA LEU A 86 -28.54 -25.22 -21.81
C LEU A 86 -29.28 -26.52 -21.53
N GLU A 87 -28.96 -27.58 -22.27
CA GLU A 87 -29.54 -28.91 -22.10
C GLU A 87 -29.03 -29.64 -20.85
N LEU A 88 -27.99 -29.11 -20.18
CA LEU A 88 -27.47 -29.70 -18.96
C LEU A 88 -28.53 -29.68 -17.84
N PRO A 89 -28.62 -30.73 -17.01
CA PRO A 89 -29.54 -30.77 -15.87
C PRO A 89 -29.35 -29.56 -14.94
N LYS A 90 -30.44 -29.01 -14.42
CA LYS A 90 -30.36 -27.92 -13.41
C LYS A 90 -29.57 -28.31 -12.15
N SER A 91 -29.47 -29.61 -11.86
CA SER A 91 -28.71 -30.19 -10.76
C SER A 91 -27.21 -30.38 -11.05
N THR A 92 -26.73 -29.97 -12.23
CA THR A 92 -25.31 -30.07 -12.60
C THR A 92 -24.44 -29.31 -11.60
N LYS A 93 -23.40 -29.98 -11.11
CA LYS A 93 -22.45 -29.40 -10.13
C LYS A 93 -21.54 -28.38 -10.80
N GLU A 94 -21.13 -27.36 -10.05
CA GLU A 94 -20.27 -26.27 -10.53
C GLU A 94 -18.98 -26.79 -11.20
N GLU A 95 -18.26 -27.71 -10.55
CA GLU A 95 -17.01 -28.30 -11.05
C GLU A 95 -17.15 -28.98 -12.42
N THR A 96 -18.31 -29.59 -12.68
CA THR A 96 -18.59 -30.26 -13.96
C THR A 96 -18.87 -29.29 -15.11
N LEU A 97 -19.06 -28.00 -14.81
CA LEU A 97 -19.30 -26.93 -15.80
C LEU A 97 -18.01 -26.28 -16.30
N TYR A 98 -16.89 -26.41 -15.58
CA TYR A 98 -15.64 -25.73 -15.93
C TYR A 98 -15.16 -26.10 -17.33
N GLN A 99 -15.16 -27.39 -17.67
CA GLN A 99 -14.70 -27.86 -18.97
C GLN A 99 -15.63 -27.44 -20.13
N PRO A 100 -16.97 -27.66 -20.07
CA PRO A 100 -17.90 -27.15 -21.07
C PRO A 100 -17.81 -25.63 -21.31
N ILE A 101 -17.67 -24.84 -20.25
CA ILE A 101 -17.53 -23.38 -20.35
C ILE A 101 -16.17 -22.98 -20.93
N CYS A 102 -15.09 -23.66 -20.52
CA CYS A 102 -13.75 -23.46 -21.09
C CYS A 102 -13.74 -23.72 -22.60
N ASP A 103 -14.38 -24.80 -23.05
CA ASP A 103 -14.47 -25.15 -24.47
C ASP A 103 -15.30 -24.13 -25.26
N LEU A 104 -16.42 -23.64 -24.71
CA LEU A 104 -17.20 -22.54 -25.30
C LEU A 104 -16.33 -21.28 -25.47
N LEU A 105 -15.65 -20.85 -24.41
CA LEU A 105 -14.85 -19.63 -24.42
C LEU A 105 -13.66 -19.73 -25.39
N ASN A 106 -13.00 -20.89 -25.45
CA ASN A 106 -11.92 -21.14 -26.40
C ASN A 106 -12.43 -21.21 -27.85
N ALA A 107 -13.63 -21.74 -28.11
CA ALA A 107 -14.24 -21.73 -29.43
C ALA A 107 -14.54 -20.30 -29.91
N CYS A 108 -15.13 -19.47 -29.03
CA CYS A 108 -15.31 -18.05 -29.28
C CYS A 108 -13.97 -17.33 -29.55
N ALA A 109 -12.95 -17.59 -28.73
CA ALA A 109 -11.64 -16.96 -28.87
C ALA A 109 -10.95 -17.28 -30.19
N ALA A 110 -11.02 -18.56 -30.62
CA ALA A 110 -10.48 -19.04 -31.87
C ALA A 110 -11.15 -18.40 -33.08
N HIS A 111 -12.48 -18.23 -33.04
CA HIS A 111 -13.20 -17.55 -34.13
C HIS A 111 -12.78 -16.08 -34.25
N VAL A 112 -12.63 -15.39 -33.12
CA VAL A 112 -12.13 -14.01 -33.10
C VAL A 112 -10.68 -13.93 -33.60
N GLU A 113 -9.84 -14.90 -33.27
CA GLU A 113 -8.46 -14.99 -33.77
C GLU A 113 -8.40 -15.17 -35.29
N GLU A 114 -9.24 -16.04 -35.85
CA GLU A 114 -9.36 -16.21 -37.31
C GLU A 114 -9.78 -14.90 -37.99
N HIS A 115 -10.78 -14.21 -37.44
CA HIS A 115 -11.20 -12.91 -37.96
C HIS A 115 -10.10 -11.86 -37.90
N MET A 116 -9.33 -11.81 -36.80
CA MET A 116 -8.16 -10.93 -36.68
C MET A 116 -7.10 -11.24 -37.74
N LYS A 117 -6.82 -12.52 -38.00
CA LYS A 117 -5.87 -12.96 -39.04
C LYS A 117 -6.31 -12.54 -40.43
N VAL A 118 -7.59 -12.71 -40.76
CA VAL A 118 -8.17 -12.27 -42.05
C VAL A 118 -8.00 -10.76 -42.25
N ARG A 119 -8.08 -9.98 -41.17
CA ARG A 119 -7.84 -8.52 -41.18
C ARG A 119 -6.36 -8.13 -41.11
N GLY A 120 -5.44 -9.09 -41.15
CA GLY A 120 -4.00 -8.83 -41.08
C GLY A 120 -3.52 -8.31 -39.72
N LEU A 121 -4.31 -8.52 -38.65
CA LEU A 121 -3.98 -8.08 -37.30
C LEU A 121 -3.17 -9.16 -36.58
N ASN A 122 -1.93 -8.84 -36.22
CA ASN A 122 -1.05 -9.75 -35.50
C ASN A 122 -1.20 -9.54 -33.98
N HIS A 123 -1.88 -10.47 -33.31
CA HIS A 123 -2.05 -10.48 -31.85
C HIS A 123 -1.77 -11.88 -31.30
N ALA A 124 -1.27 -11.94 -30.06
CA ALA A 124 -1.14 -13.20 -29.35
C ALA A 124 -2.52 -13.87 -29.20
N PRO A 125 -2.63 -15.19 -29.42
CA PRO A 125 -3.87 -15.93 -29.15
C PRO A 125 -4.33 -15.78 -27.71
N LEU A 126 -5.63 -15.61 -27.51
CA LEU A 126 -6.26 -15.59 -26.20
C LEU A 126 -6.72 -17.00 -25.84
N LEU A 127 -6.20 -17.55 -24.75
CA LEU A 127 -6.52 -18.90 -24.28
C LEU A 127 -7.19 -18.85 -22.92
N PHE A 128 -8.26 -19.64 -22.76
CA PHE A 128 -8.93 -19.89 -21.50
C PHE A 128 -8.45 -21.19 -20.88
N VAL A 129 -8.08 -21.14 -19.61
CA VAL A 129 -7.51 -22.26 -18.85
C VAL A 129 -8.28 -22.44 -17.55
N ILE A 130 -8.60 -23.68 -17.21
CA ILE A 130 -9.22 -24.04 -15.93
C ILE A 130 -8.20 -23.82 -14.81
N HIS A 131 -8.60 -23.09 -13.79
CA HIS A 131 -7.73 -22.63 -12.72
C HIS A 131 -8.32 -22.90 -11.31
N ALA A 132 -9.47 -23.56 -11.20
CA ALA A 132 -10.19 -23.80 -9.93
C ALA A 132 -9.32 -24.37 -8.78
N ASP A 133 -8.38 -25.28 -9.08
CA ASP A 133 -7.53 -25.93 -8.07
C ASP A 133 -6.24 -25.18 -7.74
N SER A 134 -5.97 -24.06 -8.41
CA SER A 134 -4.74 -23.29 -8.22
C SER A 134 -5.05 -21.81 -8.08
N ALA A 135 -4.17 -21.07 -7.41
CA ALA A 135 -4.26 -19.61 -7.39
C ALA A 135 -3.27 -19.05 -8.41
N PRO A 136 -3.63 -18.00 -9.17
CA PRO A 136 -2.66 -17.38 -10.06
C PRO A 136 -1.44 -16.93 -9.23
N SER A 137 -0.24 -17.18 -9.75
CA SER A 137 1.02 -17.01 -9.02
C SER A 137 1.44 -15.53 -8.95
N GLU A 138 2.37 -15.22 -8.06
CA GLU A 138 2.97 -13.87 -7.94
C GLU A 138 2.05 -12.76 -7.41
N HIS A 139 0.86 -13.09 -6.90
CA HIS A 139 0.01 -12.07 -6.26
C HIS A 139 0.56 -11.58 -4.93
N ALA A 140 0.37 -10.28 -4.67
CA ALA A 140 0.62 -9.65 -3.38
C ALA A 140 -0.18 -10.28 -2.22
N LEU A 141 -1.40 -10.75 -2.49
CA LEU A 141 -2.35 -11.29 -1.49
C LEU A 141 -2.31 -12.83 -1.35
N GLY A 142 -1.30 -13.49 -1.94
CA GLY A 142 -1.08 -14.93 -1.82
C GLY A 142 -2.07 -15.80 -2.62
N THR A 143 -2.32 -17.04 -2.16
CA THR A 143 -3.08 -18.07 -2.91
C THR A 143 -4.59 -18.09 -2.62
N LYS A 144 -5.14 -17.03 -2.02
CA LYS A 144 -6.52 -16.99 -1.52
C LYS A 144 -7.56 -16.71 -2.63
N VAL A 145 -7.11 -16.29 -3.81
CA VAL A 145 -7.96 -16.02 -4.96
C VAL A 145 -7.77 -17.11 -6.00
N ARG A 146 -8.84 -17.83 -6.30
CA ARG A 146 -8.87 -18.98 -7.21
C ARG A 146 -10.05 -18.80 -8.16
N PRO A 147 -9.90 -17.94 -9.20
CA PRO A 147 -10.90 -17.90 -10.26
C PRO A 147 -11.03 -19.30 -10.89
N ASP A 148 -12.25 -19.70 -11.24
CA ASP A 148 -12.51 -21.02 -11.82
C ASP A 148 -11.80 -21.19 -13.17
N LEU A 149 -11.78 -20.11 -13.97
CA LEU A 149 -11.01 -20.03 -15.20
C LEU A 149 -10.30 -18.68 -15.30
N VAL A 150 -9.22 -18.68 -16.07
CA VAL A 150 -8.45 -17.47 -16.41
C VAL A 150 -8.26 -17.38 -17.92
N ALA A 151 -8.20 -16.15 -18.44
CA ALA A 151 -7.78 -15.90 -19.81
C ALA A 151 -6.34 -15.38 -19.83
N VAL A 152 -5.53 -15.85 -20.77
CA VAL A 152 -4.13 -15.45 -20.96
C VAL A 152 -3.82 -15.22 -22.43
N ASN A 153 -2.90 -14.30 -22.70
CA ASN A 153 -2.22 -14.26 -23.98
C ASN A 153 -1.15 -15.37 -23.98
N ALA A 154 -1.30 -16.34 -24.87
CA ALA A 154 -0.46 -17.53 -24.92
C ALA A 154 0.30 -17.63 -26.24
N SER A 155 1.59 -17.98 -26.17
CA SER A 155 2.35 -18.41 -27.36
C SER A 155 1.88 -19.78 -27.85
N ALA A 156 2.25 -20.17 -29.07
CA ALA A 156 1.94 -21.50 -29.59
C ALA A 156 2.46 -22.64 -28.69
N GLU A 157 3.64 -22.44 -28.10
CA GLU A 157 4.28 -23.38 -27.17
C GLU A 157 3.53 -23.46 -25.84
N GLU A 158 3.02 -22.32 -25.34
CA GLU A 158 2.25 -22.26 -24.10
C GLU A 158 0.87 -22.90 -24.28
N ILE A 159 0.22 -22.65 -25.41
CA ILE A 159 -1.04 -23.32 -25.77
C ILE A 159 -0.84 -24.84 -25.74
N GLU A 160 0.25 -25.32 -26.33
CA GLU A 160 0.58 -26.74 -26.34
C GLU A 160 0.91 -27.28 -24.94
N TYR A 161 1.61 -26.49 -24.11
CA TYR A 161 1.84 -26.82 -22.70
C TYR A 161 0.54 -26.98 -21.92
N TYR A 162 -0.37 -25.99 -22.00
CA TYR A 162 -1.66 -26.02 -21.30
C TYR A 162 -2.54 -27.19 -21.77
N ARG A 163 -2.52 -27.50 -23.07
CA ARG A 163 -3.19 -28.68 -23.65
C ARG A 163 -2.58 -29.99 -23.15
N ARG A 164 -1.26 -30.08 -22.97
CA ARG A 164 -0.60 -31.29 -22.44
C ARG A 164 -0.90 -31.52 -20.96
N THR A 165 -0.92 -30.46 -20.14
CA THR A 165 -1.33 -30.57 -18.72
C THR A 165 -2.77 -31.03 -18.56
N LYS A 166 -3.67 -30.65 -19.49
CA LYS A 166 -5.06 -31.17 -19.57
C LYS A 166 -5.10 -32.69 -19.78
N ASN A 167 -4.24 -33.22 -20.66
CA ASN A 167 -4.19 -34.66 -20.97
C ASN A 167 -3.57 -35.50 -19.84
N ILE A 168 -2.61 -34.95 -19.09
CA ILE A 168 -1.96 -35.66 -17.97
C ILE A 168 -2.94 -35.80 -16.78
N ALA A 169 -3.70 -34.75 -16.46
CA ALA A 169 -4.72 -34.81 -15.40
C ALA A 169 -5.84 -35.82 -15.71
N GLN A 170 -6.26 -35.93 -16.98
CA GLN A 170 -7.26 -36.91 -17.41
C GLN A 170 -6.75 -38.36 -17.48
N GLN A 171 -5.44 -38.58 -17.66
CA GLN A 171 -4.83 -39.92 -17.66
C GLN A 171 -4.54 -40.45 -16.26
N ASP A 172 -4.27 -39.57 -15.27
CA ASP A 172 -4.03 -39.97 -13.88
C ASP A 172 -5.31 -40.36 -13.12
N GLU A 173 -6.50 -39.98 -13.60
CA GLU A 173 -7.79 -40.47 -13.10
C GLU A 173 -8.08 -41.94 -13.48
N GLN A 174 -7.38 -42.49 -14.48
CA GLN A 174 -7.60 -43.86 -14.99
C GLN A 174 -6.58 -44.90 -14.50
N LYS A 175 -5.62 -44.55 -13.63
CA LYS A 175 -4.61 -45.51 -13.13
C LYS A 175 -4.75 -45.77 -11.63
N ASP A 176 -5.17 -46.98 -11.29
CA ASP A 176 -5.08 -47.60 -9.96
C ASP A 176 -3.60 -47.87 -9.59
N GLY A 177 -2.85 -46.82 -9.26
CA GLY A 177 -1.43 -46.90 -8.87
C GLY A 177 -1.15 -46.29 -7.49
N PRO A 178 -0.13 -46.78 -6.76
CA PRO A 178 0.15 -46.38 -5.37
C PRO A 178 0.45 -44.88 -5.20
N GLU A 179 -0.04 -44.34 -4.08
CA GLU A 179 -0.15 -42.92 -3.71
C GLU A 179 1.14 -42.09 -3.82
N GLU A 180 2.31 -42.72 -3.77
CA GLU A 180 3.62 -42.06 -3.93
C GLU A 180 3.94 -41.65 -5.37
N GLN A 181 3.36 -42.29 -6.40
CA GLN A 181 3.56 -41.90 -7.79
C GLN A 181 2.69 -40.68 -8.19
N ARG A 182 1.53 -40.48 -7.54
CA ARG A 182 0.69 -39.27 -7.69
C ARG A 182 1.40 -37.98 -7.23
N LYS A 183 2.37 -38.06 -6.33
CA LYS A 183 3.11 -36.89 -5.80
C LYS A 183 4.28 -36.43 -6.67
N LYS A 184 4.61 -37.15 -7.75
CA LYS A 184 5.73 -36.81 -8.66
C LYS A 184 5.28 -36.24 -10.01
N SER A 185 3.97 -36.16 -10.30
CA SER A 185 3.47 -35.43 -11.46
C SER A 185 3.71 -33.94 -11.25
N LYS A 186 4.36 -33.29 -12.22
CA LYS A 186 4.82 -31.90 -12.13
C LYS A 186 3.67 -30.99 -11.71
N GLN A 187 3.78 -30.45 -10.51
CA GLN A 187 2.91 -29.46 -9.90
C GLN A 187 2.62 -28.34 -10.92
N PHE A 188 1.36 -28.20 -11.34
CA PHE A 188 0.92 -27.11 -12.23
C PHE A 188 1.34 -25.78 -11.60
N VAL A 189 2.21 -25.04 -12.29
CA VAL A 189 2.62 -23.71 -11.86
C VAL A 189 1.51 -22.76 -12.29
N GLY A 190 0.74 -22.26 -11.32
CA GLY A 190 -0.37 -21.34 -11.58
C GLY A 190 0.07 -20.13 -12.41
N VAL A 191 -0.81 -19.64 -13.27
CA VAL A 191 -0.53 -18.52 -14.19
C VAL A 191 -0.19 -17.25 -13.40
N PRO A 192 0.85 -16.47 -13.72
CA PRO A 192 1.11 -15.21 -13.03
C PRO A 192 0.00 -14.17 -13.22
N TRP A 193 -0.34 -13.42 -12.17
CA TRP A 193 -1.34 -12.32 -12.25
C TRP A 193 -0.99 -11.28 -13.32
N ALA A 194 0.30 -10.98 -13.45
CA ALA A 194 0.86 -10.07 -14.46
C ALA A 194 0.53 -10.49 -15.90
N ARG A 195 0.17 -11.76 -16.15
CA ARG A 195 -0.12 -12.31 -17.46
C ARG A 195 -1.60 -12.51 -17.75
N LEU A 196 -2.46 -12.31 -16.74
CA LEU A 196 -3.90 -12.49 -16.89
C LEU A 196 -4.49 -11.41 -17.78
N CYS A 197 -5.39 -11.83 -18.66
CA CYS A 197 -6.19 -10.95 -19.51
C CYS A 197 -7.63 -10.78 -18.99
N MET A 198 -8.14 -11.77 -18.23
CA MET A 198 -9.47 -11.74 -17.62
C MET A 198 -9.59 -12.85 -16.58
N THR A 199 -10.37 -12.62 -15.51
CA THR A 199 -10.79 -13.66 -14.55
C THR A 199 -12.23 -14.10 -14.78
N ILE A 200 -12.51 -15.39 -14.63
CA ILE A 200 -13.82 -15.97 -14.90
C ILE A 200 -14.29 -16.79 -13.70
N GLU A 201 -15.52 -16.53 -13.27
CA GLU A 201 -16.26 -17.29 -12.27
C GLU A 201 -17.37 -18.10 -12.94
N VAL A 202 -17.54 -19.35 -12.55
CA VAL A 202 -18.58 -20.24 -13.02
C VAL A 202 -19.61 -20.48 -11.94
N LYS A 203 -20.89 -20.48 -12.30
CA LYS A 203 -22.00 -20.74 -11.39
C LYS A 203 -23.00 -21.73 -11.98
N PRO A 204 -23.62 -22.56 -11.14
CA PRO A 204 -24.69 -23.45 -11.58
C PRO A 204 -25.95 -22.65 -11.94
N MET A 205 -26.83 -23.28 -12.71
CA MET A 205 -27.99 -22.67 -13.35
C MET A 205 -29.04 -22.07 -12.38
N VAL A 206 -29.02 -22.47 -11.09
CA VAL A 206 -30.03 -22.12 -10.08
C VAL A 206 -29.61 -20.91 -9.22
N VAL A 207 -28.35 -20.48 -9.29
CA VAL A 207 -27.82 -19.43 -8.42
C VAL A 207 -28.01 -18.06 -9.09
N LYS A 208 -29.07 -17.34 -8.72
CA LYS A 208 -29.37 -16.01 -9.29
C LYS A 208 -28.40 -14.91 -8.86
N ASP A 209 -27.91 -14.96 -7.61
CA ASP A 209 -27.08 -13.89 -7.01
C ASP A 209 -25.79 -14.36 -6.31
N GLY A 210 -25.59 -15.67 -6.11
CA GLY A 210 -24.35 -16.20 -5.55
C GLY A 210 -23.18 -16.05 -6.52
N GLY A 211 -22.01 -15.63 -6.01
CA GLY A 211 -20.80 -15.42 -6.81
C GLY A 211 -20.60 -14.01 -7.36
N ARG A 212 -21.60 -13.13 -7.25
CA ARG A 212 -21.49 -11.72 -7.72
C ARG A 212 -20.33 -10.98 -7.05
N GLU A 213 -20.25 -11.06 -5.72
CA GLU A 213 -19.19 -10.43 -4.93
C GLU A 213 -17.84 -11.11 -5.17
N GLN A 214 -17.83 -12.43 -5.36
CA GLN A 214 -16.62 -13.22 -5.61
C GLN A 214 -15.98 -12.86 -6.96
N ALA A 215 -16.76 -12.83 -8.04
CA ALA A 215 -16.28 -12.43 -9.36
C ALA A 215 -15.81 -10.95 -9.38
N ALA A 216 -16.54 -10.05 -8.71
CA ALA A 216 -16.11 -8.66 -8.55
C ALA A 216 -14.78 -8.55 -7.78
N MET A 217 -14.61 -9.36 -6.74
CA MET A 217 -13.37 -9.45 -5.98
C MET A 217 -12.23 -9.93 -6.89
N TYR A 218 -12.40 -11.04 -7.61
CA TYR A 218 -11.37 -11.59 -8.49
C TYR A 218 -10.93 -10.60 -9.58
N THR A 219 -11.88 -9.88 -10.18
CA THR A 219 -11.62 -8.84 -11.17
C THR A 219 -10.85 -7.66 -10.57
N THR A 220 -11.14 -7.29 -9.33
CA THR A 220 -10.41 -6.24 -8.61
C THR A 220 -8.96 -6.66 -8.33
N TYR A 221 -8.75 -7.92 -7.95
CA TYR A 221 -7.41 -8.47 -7.72
C TYR A 221 -6.63 -8.57 -9.03
N HIS A 222 -7.30 -8.87 -10.14
CA HIS A 222 -6.71 -8.83 -11.47
C HIS A 222 -6.16 -7.45 -11.80
N LEU A 223 -6.93 -6.41 -11.52
CA LEU A 223 -6.50 -5.03 -11.72
C LEU A 223 -5.26 -4.66 -10.89
N ILE A 224 -5.19 -5.15 -9.65
CA ILE A 224 -4.04 -4.97 -8.75
C ILE A 224 -2.80 -5.66 -9.33
N GLY A 225 -2.97 -6.89 -9.84
CA GLY A 225 -1.89 -7.65 -10.47
C GLY A 225 -1.43 -7.13 -11.84
N ARG A 226 -2.16 -6.17 -12.43
CA ARG A 226 -1.88 -5.55 -13.74
C ARG A 226 -1.72 -4.03 -13.60
N PRO A 227 -0.59 -3.56 -13.06
CA PRO A 227 -0.32 -2.12 -12.90
C PRO A 227 -0.25 -1.37 -14.24
N ASP A 228 0.01 -2.07 -15.33
CA ASP A 228 -0.03 -1.55 -16.70
C ASP A 228 -1.46 -1.35 -17.21
N CYS A 229 -2.45 -2.11 -16.73
CA CYS A 229 -3.84 -1.91 -17.13
C CYS A 229 -4.44 -0.69 -16.43
N VAL A 230 -5.22 0.13 -17.14
CA VAL A 230 -6.05 1.20 -16.57
C VAL A 230 -7.33 0.65 -15.95
N GLY A 231 -7.90 -0.38 -16.59
CA GLY A 231 -8.99 -1.18 -16.10
C GLY A 231 -8.94 -2.58 -16.70
N VAL A 232 -9.67 -3.53 -16.11
CA VAL A 232 -9.69 -4.93 -16.53
C VAL A 232 -11.11 -5.48 -16.56
N PHE A 233 -11.31 -6.48 -17.43
CA PHE A 233 -12.57 -7.20 -17.54
C PHE A 233 -12.58 -8.45 -16.67
N GLY A 234 -13.77 -8.80 -16.19
CA GLY A 234 -14.09 -10.08 -15.56
C GLY A 234 -15.40 -10.64 -16.08
N LEU A 235 -15.61 -11.93 -15.87
CA LEU A 235 -16.78 -12.65 -16.39
C LEU A 235 -17.36 -13.58 -15.32
N CYS A 236 -18.68 -13.61 -15.20
CA CYS A 236 -19.39 -14.61 -14.41
C CYS A 236 -20.37 -15.34 -15.34
N LEU A 237 -20.28 -16.66 -15.42
CA LEU A 237 -21.02 -17.50 -16.36
C LEU A 237 -21.83 -18.57 -15.66
N SER A 238 -23.05 -18.79 -16.14
CA SER A 238 -23.85 -19.97 -15.87
C SER A 238 -24.40 -20.53 -17.18
N PRO A 239 -24.93 -21.77 -17.22
CA PRO A 239 -25.45 -22.36 -18.46
C PRO A 239 -26.52 -21.52 -19.17
N SER A 240 -27.27 -20.70 -18.44
CA SER A 240 -28.35 -19.87 -18.99
C SER A 240 -28.03 -18.39 -19.11
N SER A 241 -27.01 -17.88 -18.40
CA SER A 241 -26.77 -16.45 -18.31
C SER A 241 -25.30 -16.08 -18.08
N PHE A 242 -24.95 -14.82 -18.34
CA PHE A 242 -23.64 -14.29 -18.02
C PHE A 242 -23.72 -12.83 -17.56
N ARG A 243 -22.69 -12.39 -16.84
CA ARG A 243 -22.49 -11.00 -16.42
C ARG A 243 -21.08 -10.55 -16.75
N LEU A 244 -20.94 -9.32 -17.21
CA LEU A 244 -19.66 -8.70 -17.46
C LEU A 244 -19.28 -7.81 -16.28
N TYR A 245 -18.00 -7.81 -15.95
CA TYR A 245 -17.39 -7.00 -14.90
C TYR A 245 -16.35 -6.09 -15.53
N TRP A 246 -16.30 -4.85 -15.07
CA TRP A 246 -15.23 -3.91 -15.38
C TRP A 246 -14.72 -3.32 -14.07
N SER A 247 -13.42 -3.46 -13.80
CA SER A 247 -12.77 -2.83 -12.65
C SER A 247 -11.74 -1.82 -13.12
N ASP A 248 -11.81 -0.59 -12.60
CA ASP A 248 -10.79 0.44 -12.77
C ASP A 248 -10.61 1.28 -11.47
N ALA A 249 -10.01 2.46 -11.58
CA ALA A 249 -9.81 3.38 -10.44
C ALA A 249 -11.12 4.00 -9.89
N GLU A 250 -12.24 3.88 -10.58
CA GLU A 250 -13.56 4.38 -10.13
C GLU A 250 -14.30 3.28 -9.34
N GLY A 251 -13.96 2.01 -9.57
CA GLY A 251 -14.51 0.86 -8.86
C GLY A 251 -14.82 -0.30 -9.79
N THR A 252 -15.66 -1.23 -9.31
CA THR A 252 -16.12 -2.38 -10.09
C THR A 252 -17.57 -2.19 -10.49
N ARG A 253 -17.80 -2.22 -11.80
CA ARG A 253 -19.09 -2.12 -12.48
C ARG A 253 -19.54 -3.50 -12.97
N ILE A 254 -20.84 -3.77 -12.92
CA ILE A 254 -21.40 -5.09 -13.27
C ILE A 254 -22.66 -4.89 -14.10
N THR A 255 -22.80 -5.66 -15.17
CA THR A 255 -24.03 -5.69 -15.97
C THR A 255 -25.15 -6.45 -15.26
N THR A 256 -26.40 -6.16 -15.61
CA THR A 256 -27.49 -7.12 -15.35
C THR A 256 -27.20 -8.46 -16.03
N PRO A 257 -27.73 -9.59 -15.51
CA PRO A 257 -27.53 -10.88 -16.15
C PRO A 257 -28.16 -10.91 -17.54
N MET A 258 -27.35 -11.28 -18.53
CA MET A 258 -27.74 -11.43 -19.93
C MET A 258 -27.91 -12.91 -20.28
N GLU A 259 -28.81 -13.22 -21.22
CA GLU A 259 -29.02 -14.59 -21.68
C GLU A 259 -27.80 -15.11 -22.47
N LEU A 260 -27.25 -16.25 -22.06
CA LEU A 260 -26.06 -16.81 -22.69
C LEU A 260 -26.33 -17.26 -24.14
N ILE A 261 -27.52 -17.81 -24.40
CA ILE A 261 -27.90 -18.33 -25.73
C ILE A 261 -27.87 -17.29 -26.84
N ASN A 262 -28.20 -16.04 -26.47
CA ASN A 262 -28.23 -14.90 -27.38
C ASN A 262 -26.94 -14.06 -27.28
N GLY A 263 -26.07 -14.36 -26.31
CA GLY A 263 -24.91 -13.55 -25.94
C GLY A 263 -23.57 -13.97 -26.54
N GLY A 264 -23.51 -15.02 -27.36
CA GLY A 264 -22.26 -15.51 -27.94
C GLY A 264 -21.46 -14.44 -28.70
N HIS A 265 -22.16 -13.56 -29.43
CA HIS A 265 -21.54 -12.42 -30.13
C HIS A 265 -20.91 -11.40 -29.17
N LEU A 266 -21.53 -11.14 -28.01
CA LEU A 266 -20.98 -10.24 -26.98
C LEU A 266 -19.72 -10.83 -26.33
N LEU A 267 -19.69 -12.14 -26.09
CA LEU A 267 -18.48 -12.81 -25.58
C LEU A 267 -17.33 -12.69 -26.59
N MET A 268 -17.60 -12.88 -27.88
CA MET A 268 -16.60 -12.70 -28.93
C MET A 268 -16.15 -11.23 -29.05
N GLN A 269 -17.09 -10.27 -28.96
CA GLN A 269 -16.76 -8.85 -28.95
C GLN A 269 -15.90 -8.46 -27.74
N LEU A 270 -16.17 -9.01 -26.56
CA LEU A 270 -15.33 -8.84 -25.37
C LEU A 270 -13.92 -9.37 -25.61
N MET A 271 -13.79 -10.58 -26.18
CA MET A 271 -12.49 -11.18 -26.48
C MET A 271 -11.71 -10.39 -27.53
N TRP A 272 -12.40 -9.77 -28.50
CA TRP A 272 -11.80 -8.80 -29.42
C TRP A 272 -11.32 -7.57 -28.65
N THR A 273 -12.17 -7.00 -27.80
CA THR A 273 -11.91 -5.78 -27.02
C THR A 273 -10.69 -5.91 -26.11
N VAL A 274 -10.54 -7.05 -25.41
CA VAL A 274 -9.37 -7.33 -24.55
C VAL A 274 -8.06 -7.31 -25.34
N ARG A 275 -8.09 -7.62 -26.65
CA ARG A 275 -6.90 -7.58 -27.53
C ARG A 275 -6.76 -6.25 -28.27
N ARG A 276 -7.89 -5.62 -28.58
CA ARG A 276 -8.02 -4.34 -29.30
C ARG A 276 -9.07 -3.45 -28.63
N PRO A 277 -8.66 -2.67 -27.62
CA PRO A 277 -9.53 -1.70 -26.93
C PRO A 277 -10.22 -0.76 -27.91
N ALA A 278 -11.44 -0.33 -27.56
CA ALA A 278 -12.16 0.67 -28.34
C ALA A 278 -11.40 2.01 -28.29
N ARG A 279 -11.14 2.65 -29.44
CA ARG A 279 -10.64 4.03 -29.46
C ARG A 279 -11.79 4.98 -29.11
N PRO A 280 -11.58 6.03 -28.27
CA PRO A 280 -10.30 6.58 -27.82
C PRO A 280 -9.77 6.01 -26.48
N HIS A 281 -10.36 4.95 -25.95
CA HIS A 281 -9.99 4.47 -24.63
C HIS A 281 -8.59 3.86 -24.58
N THR A 282 -7.86 4.20 -23.52
CA THR A 282 -6.54 3.61 -23.23
C THR A 282 -6.70 2.58 -22.13
N TYR A 283 -6.69 1.28 -22.48
CA TYR A 283 -6.78 0.21 -21.47
C TYR A 283 -5.42 -0.18 -20.89
N TYR A 284 -4.33 0.22 -21.55
CA TYR A 284 -2.97 -0.13 -21.20
C TYR A 284 -2.05 1.09 -21.18
N ASP A 285 -1.24 1.20 -20.14
CA ASP A 285 -0.13 2.13 -20.03
C ASP A 285 1.09 1.56 -20.75
N SER A 286 1.32 2.03 -21.98
CA SER A 286 2.46 1.61 -22.81
C SER A 286 3.85 2.01 -22.27
N THR A 287 3.91 2.80 -21.19
CA THR A 287 5.16 3.15 -20.49
C THR A 287 5.59 2.08 -19.50
N ILE A 288 4.70 1.14 -19.15
CA ILE A 288 4.99 0.00 -18.30
C ILE A 288 5.21 -1.23 -19.19
N GLY A 289 6.41 -1.82 -19.08
CA GLY A 289 6.75 -3.08 -19.74
C GLY A 289 7.02 -4.17 -18.72
N PHE A 290 6.57 -5.38 -19.02
CA PHE A 290 7.01 -6.56 -18.29
C PHE A 290 8.40 -6.96 -18.80
N MET A 291 9.35 -7.20 -17.91
CA MET A 291 10.62 -7.82 -18.28
C MET A 291 10.33 -9.28 -18.65
N SER A 292 10.40 -9.59 -19.94
CA SER A 292 10.06 -10.91 -20.52
C SER A 292 11.03 -12.02 -20.12
N GLU A 293 12.16 -11.68 -19.52
CA GLU A 293 13.16 -12.61 -19.07
C GLU A 293 13.03 -12.80 -17.56
N LEU A 294 12.43 -13.93 -17.14
CA LEU A 294 12.96 -14.59 -15.95
C LEU A 294 14.46 -14.77 -16.23
N PRO A 295 15.36 -14.24 -15.39
CA PRO A 295 16.79 -14.32 -15.65
C PRO A 295 17.16 -15.77 -15.99
N GLN A 296 17.54 -16.00 -17.25
CA GLN A 296 18.05 -17.29 -17.69
C GLN A 296 19.44 -17.45 -17.08
N GLY A 297 19.49 -17.91 -15.84
CA GLY A 297 20.73 -18.07 -15.10
C GLY A 297 20.52 -17.83 -13.62
N SER A 298 20.64 -18.92 -12.86
CA SER A 298 20.53 -19.04 -11.40
C SER A 298 19.09 -19.02 -10.85
N GLY A 299 18.69 -20.16 -10.29
CA GLY A 299 17.39 -20.33 -9.63
C GLY A 299 17.29 -19.58 -8.30
N ASP A 300 17.18 -18.26 -8.38
CA ASP A 300 16.75 -17.39 -7.28
C ASP A 300 15.68 -16.42 -7.81
N ALA A 301 14.46 -16.95 -8.02
CA ALA A 301 13.26 -16.20 -8.41
C ALA A 301 12.71 -15.26 -7.29
N ASN A 302 13.58 -14.77 -6.40
CA ASN A 302 13.19 -14.00 -5.20
C ASN A 302 13.70 -12.54 -5.19
N SER A 303 14.35 -12.05 -6.25
CA SER A 303 14.93 -10.70 -6.28
C SER A 303 13.97 -9.59 -6.72
N ALA A 304 12.80 -9.90 -7.27
CA ALA A 304 11.70 -8.95 -7.41
C ALA A 304 10.83 -9.01 -6.14
N ARG A 305 11.20 -8.24 -5.11
CA ARG A 305 10.37 -8.13 -3.90
C ARG A 305 9.02 -7.53 -4.30
N ARG A 306 7.99 -8.36 -4.12
CA ARG A 306 6.58 -8.15 -4.45
C ARG A 306 6.08 -6.78 -3.92
N PRO A 307 5.27 -6.04 -4.68
CA PRO A 307 4.44 -4.98 -4.10
C PRO A 307 3.59 -5.63 -2.99
N ARG A 308 3.66 -5.10 -1.77
CA ARG A 308 2.71 -5.48 -0.72
C ARG A 308 1.55 -4.50 -0.74
N LEU A 309 0.36 -5.05 -0.50
CA LEU A 309 -0.85 -4.31 -0.25
C LEU A 309 -1.52 -4.89 1.00
N PRO A 310 -2.36 -4.11 1.69
CA PRO A 310 -2.89 -4.40 3.02
C PRO A 310 -3.67 -5.72 3.07
N SER A 311 -3.42 -6.49 4.11
CA SER A 311 -4.23 -7.65 4.49
C SER A 311 -5.56 -7.18 5.08
N GLY A 312 -6.57 -7.06 4.23
CA GLY A 312 -7.95 -6.83 4.62
C GLY A 312 -8.78 -6.69 3.36
N ILE A 313 -9.90 -7.42 3.25
CA ILE A 313 -10.87 -7.17 2.17
C ILE A 313 -11.52 -5.81 2.50
N PRO A 314 -11.25 -4.72 1.76
CA PRO A 314 -11.86 -3.44 2.08
C PRO A 314 -13.22 -3.42 1.39
N VAL A 315 -14.28 -3.61 2.17
CA VAL A 315 -15.65 -3.29 1.79
C VAL A 315 -15.90 -1.81 2.15
N ASN A 316 -15.21 -0.85 1.51
CA ASN A 316 -15.54 0.60 1.60
C ASN A 316 -14.80 1.50 0.56
N PRO A 317 -15.15 2.80 0.37
CA PRO A 317 -15.06 3.60 -0.86
C PRO A 317 -13.65 4.12 -1.25
N THR A 318 -12.59 3.57 -0.68
CA THR A 318 -11.19 3.93 -1.03
C THR A 318 -10.74 3.40 -2.40
N ARG A 319 -11.63 2.70 -3.13
CA ARG A 319 -11.44 2.34 -4.55
C ARG A 319 -11.14 3.54 -5.45
N SER A 320 -11.58 4.75 -5.07
CA SER A 320 -11.58 6.00 -5.86
C SER A 320 -10.21 6.65 -6.18
N ARG A 321 -9.07 5.98 -6.00
CA ARG A 321 -7.73 6.61 -6.26
C ARG A 321 -6.73 5.70 -6.97
N ARG A 322 -6.85 4.39 -6.74
CA ARG A 322 -5.92 3.34 -7.19
C ARG A 322 -4.44 3.78 -7.12
N VAL A 323 -3.90 3.74 -5.91
CA VAL A 323 -2.48 4.02 -5.66
C VAL A 323 -1.65 2.75 -5.89
N ASN A 324 -0.66 2.81 -6.77
CA ASN A 324 0.33 1.74 -6.96
C ASN A 324 1.71 2.26 -6.59
N VAL A 325 2.47 1.52 -5.80
CA VAL A 325 3.85 1.86 -5.43
C VAL A 325 4.80 0.80 -5.96
N PHE A 326 5.82 1.23 -6.70
CA PHE A 326 6.91 0.42 -7.21
C PHE A 326 8.20 0.88 -6.55
N VAL A 327 9.06 -0.06 -6.18
CA VAL A 327 10.34 0.25 -5.52
C VAL A 327 11.48 -0.35 -6.33
N ASP A 328 12.45 0.49 -6.68
CA ASP A 328 13.72 0.10 -7.26
C ASP A 328 14.80 0.19 -6.18
N TYR A 329 15.08 -0.95 -5.55
CA TYR A 329 16.11 -1.07 -4.52
C TYR A 329 17.54 -0.91 -5.05
N LYS A 330 17.77 -1.11 -6.36
CA LYS A 330 19.11 -0.95 -6.95
C LYS A 330 19.48 0.52 -7.03
N HIS A 331 18.50 1.37 -7.34
CA HIS A 331 18.72 2.80 -7.51
C HIS A 331 18.14 3.66 -6.37
N ASN A 332 17.58 3.04 -5.32
CA ASN A 332 16.94 3.71 -4.17
C ASN A 332 15.79 4.63 -4.57
N LEU A 333 15.00 4.22 -5.57
CA LEU A 333 13.85 4.98 -6.07
C LEU A 333 12.54 4.31 -5.67
N ALA A 334 11.52 5.11 -5.40
CA ALA A 334 10.13 4.68 -5.35
C ALA A 334 9.33 5.45 -6.39
N CYS A 335 8.40 4.76 -7.04
CA CYS A 335 7.48 5.32 -8.02
C CYS A 335 6.05 5.08 -7.53
N LYS A 336 5.29 6.15 -7.37
CA LYS A 336 3.89 6.14 -6.94
C LYS A 336 3.01 6.60 -8.09
N ASP A 337 2.10 5.73 -8.51
CA ASP A 337 1.08 6.02 -9.52
C ASP A 337 -0.28 6.21 -8.88
N ILE A 338 -1.00 7.24 -9.28
CA ILE A 338 -2.32 7.63 -8.74
C ILE A 338 -3.21 8.08 -9.90
N PHE A 339 -4.51 7.83 -9.84
CA PHE A 339 -5.47 8.40 -10.79
C PHE A 339 -6.09 9.70 -10.25
N LEU A 340 -5.93 10.79 -11.00
CA LEU A 340 -6.46 12.12 -10.72
C LEU A 340 -7.92 12.23 -11.18
N SER A 341 -8.83 12.56 -10.27
CA SER A 341 -10.20 12.90 -10.64
C SER A 341 -10.32 14.37 -11.05
N ARG A 342 -11.41 14.74 -11.74
CA ARG A 342 -11.68 16.14 -12.12
C ARG A 342 -11.83 17.10 -10.94
N THR A 343 -12.12 16.56 -9.75
CA THR A 343 -12.40 17.31 -8.53
C THR A 343 -11.33 17.16 -7.45
N ARG A 344 -10.29 16.34 -7.71
CA ARG A 344 -9.23 16.05 -6.72
C ARG A 344 -7.87 16.02 -7.39
N PHE A 345 -7.03 16.97 -7.00
CA PHE A 345 -5.65 17.06 -7.43
C PHE A 345 -4.73 16.90 -6.23
N TYR A 346 -3.77 15.98 -6.30
CA TYR A 346 -2.91 15.65 -5.17
C TYR A 346 -1.70 16.58 -5.07
N PHE A 347 -1.38 16.94 -3.84
CA PHE A 347 -0.34 17.92 -3.52
C PHE A 347 1.00 17.30 -3.15
N GLU A 348 1.13 15.98 -3.10
CA GLU A 348 2.35 15.31 -2.61
C GLU A 348 3.63 15.89 -3.25
N HIS A 349 3.71 15.97 -4.58
CA HIS A 349 4.84 16.58 -5.28
C HIS A 349 5.12 18.04 -4.84
N ARG A 350 4.09 18.84 -4.54
CA ARG A 350 4.25 20.21 -4.02
C ARG A 350 4.74 20.23 -2.58
N MET A 351 4.23 19.33 -1.74
CA MET A 351 4.63 19.19 -0.34
C MET A 351 6.09 18.77 -0.23
N LEU A 352 6.53 17.80 -1.05
CA LEU A 352 7.93 17.38 -1.13
C LEU A 352 8.83 18.52 -1.61
N ASN A 353 8.41 19.29 -2.63
CA ASN A 353 9.17 20.47 -3.06
C ASN A 353 9.33 21.49 -1.93
N ILE A 354 8.28 21.79 -1.16
CA ILE A 354 8.36 22.71 -0.01
C ILE A 354 9.25 22.13 1.09
N ALA A 355 9.12 20.85 1.40
CA ALA A 355 9.93 20.15 2.40
C ALA A 355 11.44 20.21 2.07
N HIS A 356 11.79 20.27 0.79
CA HIS A 356 13.17 20.44 0.33
C HIS A 356 13.50 21.88 -0.13
N ASP A 357 12.69 22.88 0.25
CA ASP A 357 12.91 24.30 -0.10
C ASP A 357 13.18 24.50 -1.61
N TYR A 358 12.39 23.82 -2.45
CA TYR A 358 12.52 23.77 -3.91
C TYR A 358 13.94 23.39 -4.38
N GLY A 359 14.61 22.50 -3.64
CA GLY A 359 15.96 22.03 -3.93
C GLY A 359 17.08 22.93 -3.41
N ARG A 360 16.78 24.04 -2.72
CA ARG A 360 17.82 24.89 -2.09
C ARG A 360 18.48 24.18 -0.91
N SER A 361 17.72 23.41 -0.14
CA SER A 361 18.24 22.63 0.98
C SER A 361 17.50 21.30 1.15
N VAL A 362 18.23 20.22 1.43
CA VAL A 362 17.61 18.92 1.66
C VAL A 362 17.29 18.77 3.15
N LEU A 363 16.04 18.41 3.46
CA LEU A 363 15.61 17.97 4.79
C LEU A 363 15.83 16.46 4.92
N PRO A 364 16.76 15.99 5.78
CA PRO A 364 16.90 14.57 6.05
C PRO A 364 15.61 14.00 6.67
N GLY A 365 15.32 12.75 6.34
CA GLY A 365 14.11 12.07 6.76
C GLY A 365 12.86 12.34 5.91
N VAL A 366 12.99 13.02 4.77
CA VAL A 366 11.90 13.20 3.78
C VAL A 366 12.34 12.69 2.40
N PRO A 367 11.50 11.95 1.65
CA PRO A 367 11.78 11.51 0.28
C PRO A 367 11.99 12.69 -0.67
N ILE A 368 13.02 12.61 -1.50
CA ILE A 368 13.35 13.68 -2.44
C ILE A 368 12.55 13.46 -3.73
N LEU A 369 11.78 14.45 -4.16
CA LEU A 369 11.11 14.40 -5.46
C LEU A 369 12.15 14.38 -6.60
N VAL A 370 12.12 13.33 -7.42
CA VAL A 370 12.99 13.18 -8.59
C VAL A 370 12.28 13.68 -9.85
N GLU A 371 11.08 13.17 -10.08
CA GLU A 371 10.28 13.49 -11.25
C GLU A 371 8.80 13.29 -10.93
N TYR A 372 7.94 14.02 -11.62
CA TYR A 372 6.51 13.72 -11.62
C TYR A 372 5.91 14.15 -12.96
N ALA A 373 4.93 13.39 -13.45
CA ALA A 373 4.27 13.69 -14.72
C ALA A 373 2.88 13.06 -14.79
N VAL A 374 1.97 13.75 -15.47
CA VAL A 374 0.74 13.11 -15.96
C VAL A 374 1.13 12.19 -17.12
N VAL A 375 0.88 10.91 -16.97
CA VAL A 375 1.38 9.86 -17.87
C VAL A 375 0.67 9.97 -19.22
N LYS A 376 1.47 9.88 -20.29
CA LYS A 376 1.00 9.79 -21.67
C LYS A 376 1.48 8.49 -22.31
N ASP A 377 0.71 7.99 -23.26
CA ASP A 377 1.12 6.88 -24.12
C ASP A 377 2.16 7.33 -25.18
N ARG A 378 2.63 6.38 -25.99
CA ARG A 378 3.58 6.63 -27.07
C ARG A 378 3.04 7.55 -28.19
N GLU A 379 1.73 7.76 -28.25
CA GLU A 379 1.07 8.65 -29.20
C GLU A 379 0.78 10.03 -28.55
N GLU A 380 1.41 10.35 -27.42
CA GLU A 380 1.24 11.59 -26.65
C GLU A 380 -0.17 11.84 -26.10
N ARG A 381 -0.99 10.78 -25.98
CA ARG A 381 -2.33 10.84 -25.38
C ARG A 381 -2.25 10.54 -23.89
N PHE A 382 -3.03 11.24 -23.07
CA PHE A 382 -3.10 10.98 -21.64
C PHE A 382 -3.65 9.58 -21.35
N ILE A 383 -3.03 8.90 -20.38
CA ILE A 383 -3.57 7.64 -19.83
C ILE A 383 -4.75 7.99 -18.93
N THR A 384 -5.95 7.58 -19.33
CA THR A 384 -7.20 7.94 -18.63
C THR A 384 -8.11 6.75 -18.35
N THR A 385 -8.88 6.79 -17.25
CA THR A 385 -10.02 5.87 -17.05
C THR A 385 -11.07 6.05 -18.15
N CYS A 386 -11.82 5.00 -18.44
CA CYS A 386 -12.66 4.95 -19.64
C CYS A 386 -13.82 5.95 -19.61
N GLU A 387 -14.51 6.06 -18.48
CA GLU A 387 -15.71 6.90 -18.35
C GLU A 387 -15.36 8.30 -17.86
N SER A 388 -14.83 8.42 -16.64
CA SER A 388 -14.61 9.74 -16.03
C SER A 388 -13.39 10.46 -16.58
N GLN A 389 -12.57 9.78 -17.39
CA GLN A 389 -11.34 10.30 -17.98
C GLN A 389 -10.33 10.77 -16.92
N TRP A 390 -10.26 10.05 -15.79
CA TRP A 390 -9.31 10.34 -14.72
C TRP A 390 -7.89 10.08 -15.19
N LYS A 391 -6.99 11.06 -15.06
CA LYS A 391 -5.64 11.00 -15.62
C LYS A 391 -4.67 10.32 -14.65
N ARG A 392 -3.80 9.44 -15.14
CA ARG A 392 -2.74 8.83 -14.33
C ARG A 392 -1.63 9.84 -14.05
N LEU A 393 -1.32 10.10 -12.78
CA LEU A 393 -0.14 10.83 -12.31
C LEU A 393 0.91 9.83 -11.82
N ARG A 394 2.16 10.01 -12.24
CA ARG A 394 3.32 9.27 -11.75
C ARG A 394 4.22 10.21 -10.96
N ILE A 395 4.60 9.83 -9.76
CA ILE A 395 5.54 10.54 -8.88
C ILE A 395 6.70 9.61 -8.60
N VAL A 396 7.92 10.05 -8.90
CA VAL A 396 9.15 9.32 -8.62
C VAL A 396 9.91 10.06 -7.54
N VAL A 397 10.25 9.35 -6.46
CA VAL A 397 10.99 9.87 -5.32
C VAL A 397 12.24 9.04 -5.07
N GLU A 398 13.24 9.69 -4.49
CA GLU A 398 14.47 9.09 -3.99
C GLU A 398 14.41 9.00 -2.47
N GLY A 399 14.90 7.90 -1.93
CA GLY A 399 14.78 7.59 -0.51
C GLY A 399 13.73 6.50 -0.31
N ILE A 400 14.23 5.34 0.11
CA ILE A 400 13.41 4.16 0.39
C ILE A 400 13.88 3.57 1.72
N GLY A 401 13.00 2.82 2.36
CA GLY A 401 13.31 2.15 3.61
C GLY A 401 12.35 0.98 3.84
N GLU A 402 12.46 0.40 5.02
CA GLU A 402 11.57 -0.66 5.48
C GLU A 402 10.52 -0.09 6.41
N THR A 403 9.34 -0.68 6.48
CA THR A 403 8.30 -0.20 7.42
C THR A 403 8.73 -0.40 8.86
N LEU A 404 8.28 0.48 9.75
CA LEU A 404 8.65 0.45 11.16
C LEU A 404 8.25 -0.86 11.88
N GLU A 405 7.35 -1.65 11.31
CA GLU A 405 6.98 -2.99 11.80
C GLU A 405 8.17 -3.94 11.86
N SER A 406 9.10 -3.80 10.90
CA SER A 406 10.29 -4.64 10.76
C SER A 406 11.48 -4.17 11.62
N CYS A 407 11.32 -3.07 12.36
CA CYS A 407 12.33 -2.60 13.30
C CYS A 407 12.67 -3.70 14.32
N PRO A 408 13.96 -3.95 14.62
CA PRO A 408 14.40 -5.19 15.28
C PRO A 408 14.25 -5.14 16.81
N THR A 409 14.33 -3.96 17.42
CA THR A 409 14.33 -3.81 18.88
C THR A 409 13.58 -2.54 19.30
N ILE A 410 13.07 -2.52 20.54
CA ILE A 410 12.45 -1.31 21.11
C ILE A 410 13.47 -0.16 21.13
N TYR A 411 14.73 -0.45 21.44
CA TYR A 411 15.81 0.54 21.43
C TYR A 411 15.98 1.22 20.05
N GLU A 412 16.03 0.46 18.96
CA GLU A 412 16.12 1.04 17.61
C GLU A 412 14.84 1.78 17.23
N LEU A 413 13.66 1.30 17.65
CA LEU A 413 12.40 2.03 17.47
C LEU A 413 12.47 3.42 18.11
N LEU A 414 12.93 3.54 19.36
CA LEU A 414 13.02 4.84 20.04
C LEU A 414 13.97 5.80 19.33
N LYS A 415 15.10 5.31 18.79
CA LYS A 415 16.03 6.11 18.00
C LYS A 415 15.40 6.62 16.70
N VAL A 416 14.65 5.76 16.00
CA VAL A 416 13.90 6.17 14.80
C VAL A 416 12.83 7.21 15.14
N LEU A 417 12.11 7.04 16.26
CA LEU A 417 11.11 8.01 16.70
C LEU A 417 11.72 9.36 17.10
N TYR A 418 12.92 9.38 17.68
CA TYR A 418 13.65 10.62 17.95
C TYR A 418 13.88 11.41 16.66
N ASP A 419 14.38 10.72 15.63
CA ASP A 419 14.62 11.33 14.33
C ASP A 419 13.34 11.72 13.60
N LEU A 420 12.24 10.99 13.79
CA LEU A 420 10.93 11.34 13.26
C LEU A 420 10.42 12.65 13.87
N VAL A 421 10.54 12.81 15.20
CA VAL A 421 10.16 14.04 15.90
C VAL A 421 10.97 15.23 15.38
N GLU A 422 12.28 15.07 15.20
CA GLU A 422 13.12 16.14 14.67
C GLU A 422 12.82 16.47 13.20
N THR A 423 12.66 15.45 12.36
CA THR A 423 12.27 15.60 10.95
C THR A 423 10.95 16.34 10.84
N HIS A 424 9.95 15.94 11.62
CA HIS A 424 8.63 16.57 11.63
C HIS A 424 8.68 18.02 12.11
N ARG A 425 9.47 18.33 13.16
CA ARG A 425 9.65 19.71 13.65
C ARG A 425 10.17 20.63 12.53
N LEU A 426 11.20 20.17 11.81
CA LEU A 426 11.79 20.89 10.68
C LEU A 426 10.85 20.98 9.46
N LEU A 427 10.03 19.95 9.24
CA LEU A 427 8.98 19.92 8.22
C LEU A 427 7.90 20.99 8.49
N CYS A 428 7.42 21.07 9.74
CA CYS A 428 6.48 22.10 10.18
C CYS A 428 7.06 23.51 10.05
N ALA A 429 8.34 23.71 10.38
CA ALA A 429 9.05 24.98 10.20
C ALA A 429 9.17 25.39 8.72
N ARG A 430 9.10 24.42 7.79
CA ARG A 430 8.99 24.65 6.34
C ARG A 430 7.56 24.86 5.86
N GLY A 431 6.55 24.85 6.73
CA GLY A 431 5.19 25.12 6.32
C GLY A 431 4.36 23.89 5.97
N VAL A 432 4.84 22.68 6.26
CA VAL A 432 4.17 21.42 5.88
C VAL A 432 3.79 20.64 7.15
N LEU A 433 2.52 20.25 7.24
CA LEU A 433 1.99 19.35 8.25
C LEU A 433 1.68 18.00 7.60
N HIS A 434 2.08 16.88 8.21
CA HIS A 434 1.99 15.57 7.56
C HIS A 434 0.57 14.99 7.62
N ARG A 435 -0.05 15.03 8.81
CA ARG A 435 -1.44 14.61 9.12
C ARG A 435 -1.76 13.12 9.01
N ASP A 436 -0.79 12.29 8.65
CA ASP A 436 -1.00 10.83 8.54
C ASP A 436 0.22 10.02 8.99
N ILE A 437 0.72 10.30 10.21
CA ILE A 437 1.79 9.52 10.81
C ILE A 437 1.26 8.14 11.22
N SER A 438 1.86 7.09 10.67
CA SER A 438 1.45 5.70 10.87
C SER A 438 2.62 4.72 10.72
N MET A 439 2.41 3.46 11.11
CA MET A 439 3.40 2.37 10.96
C MET A 439 3.84 2.13 9.51
N GLY A 440 2.99 2.47 8.52
CA GLY A 440 3.29 2.32 7.09
C GLY A 440 4.01 3.52 6.47
N ASN A 441 3.83 4.71 7.06
CA ASN A 441 4.35 5.97 6.54
C ASN A 441 5.67 6.39 7.20
N VAL A 442 6.05 5.75 8.31
CA VAL A 442 7.38 5.90 8.92
C VAL A 442 8.25 4.71 8.53
N LEU A 443 9.33 4.99 7.80
CA LEU A 443 10.28 3.99 7.36
C LEU A 443 11.58 4.06 8.17
N TRP A 444 12.20 2.92 8.41
CA TRP A 444 13.52 2.77 9.03
C TRP A 444 14.46 2.05 8.05
N ASN A 445 15.71 1.79 8.46
CA ASN A 445 16.75 1.22 7.59
C ASN A 445 16.87 1.98 6.26
N VAL A 446 16.94 3.30 6.38
CA VAL A 446 16.83 4.20 5.22
C VAL A 446 18.05 4.02 4.32
N HIS A 447 17.78 3.64 3.07
CA HIS A 447 18.82 3.62 2.05
C HIS A 447 19.10 5.06 1.65
N LYS A 448 20.35 5.50 1.88
CA LYS A 448 20.72 6.87 1.55
C LYS A 448 20.47 7.12 0.05
N PRO A 449 19.79 8.22 -0.30
CA PRO A 449 19.88 8.71 -1.67
C PRO A 449 21.37 8.84 -2.02
N PRO A 450 21.86 8.37 -3.18
CA PRO A 450 23.17 8.78 -3.68
C PRO A 450 23.21 10.31 -3.73
N LEU A 451 23.68 10.93 -2.63
CA LEU A 451 23.76 12.37 -2.42
C LEU A 451 24.16 13.03 -3.73
N ARG A 452 23.20 13.65 -4.43
CA ARG A 452 23.55 14.52 -5.54
C ARG A 452 24.48 15.57 -4.94
N LYS A 453 25.73 15.60 -5.41
CA LYS A 453 26.86 16.39 -4.89
C LYS A 453 26.60 17.90 -4.77
N THR A 454 25.41 18.37 -5.14
CA THR A 454 25.02 19.77 -5.28
C THR A 454 24.06 20.26 -4.19
N TYR A 455 23.48 19.40 -3.35
CA TYR A 455 22.55 19.88 -2.32
C TYR A 455 23.26 20.24 -1.02
N GLN A 456 23.02 21.46 -0.55
CA GLN A 456 23.39 21.85 0.81
C GLN A 456 22.40 21.17 1.77
N SER A 457 22.93 20.49 2.79
CA SER A 457 22.10 19.98 3.89
C SER A 457 21.44 21.14 4.62
N HIS A 458 20.20 20.96 5.07
CA HIS A 458 19.55 21.95 5.90
C HIS A 458 20.38 22.27 7.16
N GLU A 459 20.63 23.54 7.42
CA GLU A 459 21.20 23.98 8.70
C GLU A 459 20.14 23.84 9.81
N GLY A 460 20.49 23.18 10.92
CA GLY A 460 19.71 23.24 12.17
C GLY A 460 19.08 21.93 12.66
N GLY A 461 19.18 20.82 11.93
CA GLY A 461 18.74 19.51 12.42
C GLY A 461 19.72 18.86 13.40
N VAL A 462 19.20 18.29 14.49
CA VAL A 462 20.00 17.50 15.46
C VAL A 462 19.37 16.12 15.62
N TYR A 463 19.87 15.16 14.81
CA TYR A 463 19.43 13.77 14.81
C TYR A 463 20.12 12.94 15.90
N ILE A 464 19.53 11.80 16.26
CA ILE A 464 19.96 10.93 17.36
C ILE A 464 21.39 10.43 17.19
N SER A 465 21.81 10.16 15.95
CA SER A 465 23.20 9.81 15.60
C SER A 465 24.19 10.83 16.14
N ARG A 466 23.94 12.11 15.86
CA ARG A 466 24.75 13.24 16.35
C ARG A 466 24.67 13.42 17.86
N VAL A 467 23.52 13.14 18.49
CA VAL A 467 23.37 13.23 19.95
C VAL A 467 24.18 12.15 20.66
N LEU A 468 24.18 10.93 20.13
CA LEU A 468 24.90 9.79 20.71
C LEU A 468 26.39 9.78 20.32
N ASP A 469 26.79 10.49 19.27
CA ASP A 469 28.18 10.55 18.81
C ASP A 469 29.07 11.40 19.73
N LYS A 470 29.80 10.70 20.61
CA LYS A 470 30.79 11.29 21.52
C LYS A 470 32.03 11.82 20.80
N THR A 471 32.25 11.44 19.54
CA THR A 471 33.48 11.70 18.78
C THR A 471 33.31 12.76 17.70
N GLN A 472 32.08 13.13 17.36
CA GLN A 472 31.72 14.04 16.26
C GLN A 472 32.26 13.61 14.88
N VAL A 473 32.40 12.30 14.67
CA VAL A 473 32.89 11.69 13.43
C VAL A 473 31.73 11.24 12.53
N GLU A 474 30.55 10.96 13.10
CA GLU A 474 29.39 10.54 12.32
C GLU A 474 28.88 11.67 11.40
N ASP A 475 28.34 11.26 10.24
CA ASP A 475 27.65 12.17 9.32
C ASP A 475 26.52 12.91 10.07
N PRO A 476 26.60 14.24 10.21
CA PRO A 476 25.63 15.03 10.99
C PRO A 476 24.22 14.99 10.39
N ASN A 477 24.08 14.52 9.14
CA ASN A 477 22.81 14.36 8.44
C ASN A 477 22.29 12.91 8.45
N LYS A 478 22.93 12.00 9.20
CA LYS A 478 22.48 10.62 9.33
C LYS A 478 21.17 10.56 10.13
N CYS A 479 20.07 10.55 9.39
CA CYS A 479 18.73 10.33 9.90
C CYS A 479 18.38 8.84 9.78
N LEU A 480 17.81 8.26 10.84
CA LEU A 480 17.39 6.86 10.92
C LEU A 480 15.95 6.64 10.46
N CYS A 481 15.17 7.69 10.25
CA CYS A 481 13.80 7.63 9.77
C CYS A 481 13.64 8.20 8.36
N LEU A 482 12.60 7.79 7.65
CA LEU A 482 12.10 8.43 6.45
C LEU A 482 10.56 8.51 6.54
N LEU A 483 10.03 9.73 6.61
CA LEU A 483 8.59 10.01 6.67
C LEU A 483 8.06 10.14 5.23
N ALA A 484 7.19 9.23 4.82
CA ALA A 484 6.66 9.12 3.47
C ALA A 484 5.13 9.31 3.45
N ASP A 485 4.58 9.43 2.23
CA ASP A 485 3.14 9.57 1.94
C ASP A 485 2.53 10.92 2.34
N PHE A 486 2.78 11.94 1.50
CA PHE A 486 2.34 13.32 1.76
C PHE A 486 0.96 13.65 1.16
N ASP A 487 0.16 12.64 0.78
CA ASP A 487 -1.17 12.83 0.18
C ASP A 487 -2.15 13.57 1.10
N ASN A 488 -1.99 13.35 2.41
CA ASN A 488 -2.85 13.90 3.44
C ASN A 488 -2.32 15.21 4.04
N SER A 489 -1.17 15.69 3.55
CA SER A 489 -0.48 16.86 4.10
C SER A 489 -1.25 18.17 3.88
N ALA A 490 -0.95 19.14 4.74
CA ALA A 490 -1.55 20.46 4.71
C ALA A 490 -0.51 21.56 4.91
N PHE A 491 -0.87 22.77 4.48
CA PHE A 491 -0.07 23.94 4.78
C PHE A 491 -0.23 24.39 6.24
N THR A 492 0.88 24.77 6.87
CA THR A 492 0.90 25.55 8.12
C THR A 492 1.15 27.03 7.80
N GLN A 493 1.17 27.88 8.82
CA GLN A 493 1.46 29.32 8.65
C GLN A 493 2.82 29.57 7.99
N GLY A 494 3.81 28.68 8.19
CA GLY A 494 5.14 28.79 7.59
C GLY A 494 5.18 28.64 6.06
N SER A 495 4.08 28.18 5.45
CA SER A 495 3.98 27.98 3.99
C SER A 495 3.91 29.28 3.18
N ALA A 496 3.57 30.41 3.82
CA ALA A 496 3.32 31.68 3.15
C ALA A 496 4.50 32.13 2.26
N LYS A 497 5.74 31.86 2.68
CA LYS A 497 6.96 32.20 1.93
C LYS A 497 7.14 31.42 0.62
N TYR A 498 6.35 30.38 0.39
CA TYR A 498 6.41 29.52 -0.79
C TYR A 498 5.24 29.75 -1.77
N LEU A 499 4.31 30.66 -1.46
CA LEU A 499 3.12 30.89 -2.28
C LEU A 499 3.45 31.34 -3.71
N ASP A 500 4.48 32.17 -3.89
CA ASP A 500 4.89 32.62 -5.22
C ASP A 500 5.52 31.49 -6.05
N ASN A 501 6.37 30.67 -5.42
CA ASN A 501 6.93 29.46 -6.06
C ASN A 501 5.84 28.45 -6.44
N LEU A 502 4.79 28.31 -5.62
CA LEU A 502 3.65 27.43 -5.91
C LEU A 502 2.88 27.90 -7.14
N LYS A 503 2.71 29.21 -7.32
CA LYS A 503 2.07 29.79 -8.51
C LYS A 503 2.94 29.62 -9.75
N ALA A 504 4.25 29.81 -9.63
CA ALA A 504 5.18 29.71 -10.76
C ALA A 504 5.39 28.26 -11.24
N ASN A 505 5.28 27.27 -10.34
CA ASN A 505 5.51 25.85 -10.64
C ASN A 505 4.20 25.04 -10.67
N SER A 506 3.04 25.69 -10.78
CA SER A 506 1.82 24.96 -11.08
C SER A 506 1.98 24.32 -12.46
N VAL A 507 1.93 22.99 -12.54
CA VAL A 507 1.83 22.28 -13.82
C VAL A 507 0.73 22.94 -14.65
N GLU A 508 0.95 23.11 -15.96
CA GLU A 508 -0.13 23.37 -16.91
C GLU A 508 -1.10 22.18 -16.87
N LEU A 509 -2.02 22.25 -15.91
CA LEU A 509 -3.07 21.28 -15.77
C LEU A 509 -4.13 21.56 -16.82
N ASP A 510 -4.86 20.51 -17.15
CA ASP A 510 -6.11 20.65 -17.88
C ASP A 510 -6.99 21.69 -17.17
N PRO A 511 -7.43 22.76 -17.85
CA PRO A 511 -8.26 23.80 -17.25
C PRO A 511 -9.55 23.27 -16.61
N SER A 512 -9.98 22.05 -16.96
CA SER A 512 -11.14 21.38 -16.36
C SER A 512 -10.88 20.69 -15.02
N ILE A 513 -9.62 20.63 -14.56
CA ILE A 513 -9.26 20.09 -13.24
C ILE A 513 -9.14 21.27 -12.29
N GLU A 514 -10.07 21.37 -11.35
CA GLU A 514 -9.89 22.30 -10.24
C GLU A 514 -8.89 21.70 -9.26
N PRO A 515 -7.79 22.41 -8.94
CA PRO A 515 -6.88 21.95 -7.92
C PRO A 515 -7.65 21.87 -6.59
N GLU A 516 -7.59 20.73 -5.91
CA GLU A 516 -8.08 20.63 -4.53
C GLU A 516 -7.33 21.69 -3.70
N GLU A 517 -7.93 22.27 -2.67
CA GLU A 517 -7.09 23.04 -1.75
C GLU A 517 -6.21 22.07 -0.95
N PRO A 518 -4.96 22.44 -0.60
CA PRO A 518 -4.14 21.69 0.33
C PRO A 518 -4.98 21.26 1.54
N GLY A 519 -4.79 20.03 2.01
CA GLY A 519 -5.77 19.38 2.89
C GLY A 519 -6.32 20.32 3.97
N ASN A 520 -7.65 20.51 3.99
CA ASN A 520 -8.28 21.39 4.97
C ASN A 520 -7.94 20.89 6.39
N ARG A 521 -7.30 21.75 7.20
CA ARG A 521 -6.89 21.40 8.57
C ARG A 521 -8.08 21.12 9.48
N SER A 522 -9.30 21.51 9.13
CA SER A 522 -10.51 21.13 9.88
C SER A 522 -11.00 19.71 9.53
N SER A 523 -10.48 19.08 8.48
CA SER A 523 -10.81 17.70 8.12
C SER A 523 -10.21 16.67 9.10
N ARG A 524 -10.96 15.59 9.33
CA ARG A 524 -10.55 14.46 10.18
C ARG A 524 -9.67 13.49 9.38
N THR A 525 -8.44 13.92 9.13
CA THR A 525 -7.47 13.18 8.33
C THR A 525 -6.45 12.49 9.23
N GLY A 526 -6.15 11.23 8.90
CA GLY A 526 -5.14 10.40 9.54
C GLY A 526 -5.55 8.92 9.57
N THR A 527 -4.60 8.03 9.82
CA THR A 527 -4.85 6.60 9.99
C THR A 527 -5.66 6.39 11.28
N PRO A 528 -6.87 5.80 11.25
CA PRO A 528 -7.80 5.77 12.40
C PRO A 528 -7.16 5.31 13.71
N MET A 529 -6.38 4.23 13.69
CA MET A 529 -5.71 3.69 14.87
C MET A 529 -4.70 4.66 15.51
N PHE A 530 -4.07 5.53 14.72
CA PHE A 530 -3.00 6.44 15.14
C PHE A 530 -3.43 7.91 15.16
N ILE A 531 -4.60 8.25 14.62
CA ILE A 531 -5.08 9.63 14.55
C ILE A 531 -5.20 10.23 15.96
N ALA A 532 -4.83 11.50 16.11
CA ALA A 532 -5.00 12.24 17.37
C ALA A 532 -6.47 12.27 17.82
N ARG A 533 -6.73 12.26 19.13
CA ARG A 533 -8.10 12.19 19.69
C ARG A 533 -8.97 13.38 19.30
N ALA A 534 -8.41 14.60 19.31
CA ALA A 534 -9.11 15.81 18.90
C ALA A 534 -9.48 15.76 17.40
N VAL A 535 -8.56 15.24 16.57
CA VAL A 535 -8.75 15.09 15.12
C VAL A 535 -9.77 14.01 14.79
N SER A 536 -9.71 12.87 15.47
CA SER A 536 -10.71 11.80 15.44
C SER A 536 -12.12 12.34 15.71
N SER A 537 -12.25 13.15 16.77
CA SER A 537 -13.51 13.76 17.21
C SER A 537 -13.95 14.95 16.35
N GLY A 538 -13.03 15.56 15.60
CA GLY A 538 -13.24 16.80 14.84
C GLY A 538 -13.60 17.99 15.71
N ARG A 539 -13.16 18.01 16.98
CA ARG A 539 -13.45 19.07 17.95
C ARG A 539 -12.32 19.17 18.98
N LEU A 540 -12.19 20.34 19.60
CA LEU A 540 -11.29 20.54 20.72
C LEU A 540 -11.70 19.67 21.91
N LEU A 541 -10.71 19.10 22.62
CA LEU A 541 -10.96 18.30 23.82
C LEU A 541 -11.04 19.20 25.06
N GLN A 542 -12.14 19.10 25.82
CA GLN A 542 -12.36 19.86 27.06
C GLN A 542 -12.44 18.89 28.26
N GLY A 543 -11.81 19.24 29.40
CA GLY A 543 -11.91 18.44 30.64
C GLY A 543 -10.82 18.69 31.69
N PRO A 544 -10.89 18.01 32.86
CA PRO A 544 -10.06 18.26 34.04
C PRO A 544 -8.54 18.06 33.87
N GLY A 545 -8.08 17.46 32.78
CA GLY A 545 -6.64 17.33 32.49
C GLY A 545 -6.17 18.11 31.26
N THR A 546 -6.82 19.24 31.01
CA THR A 546 -6.33 20.23 30.02
C THR A 546 -5.14 21.05 30.52
N LEU A 547 -4.68 20.85 31.77
CA LEU A 547 -3.51 21.54 32.29
C LEU A 547 -2.23 21.01 31.63
N PRO A 548 -1.50 21.86 30.90
CA PRO A 548 -0.24 21.47 30.28
C PRO A 548 0.84 21.21 31.34
N PRO A 549 1.61 20.11 31.23
CA PRO A 549 2.68 19.81 32.18
C PRO A 549 3.87 20.75 31.98
N ASP A 550 4.81 20.70 32.93
CA ASP A 550 6.13 21.32 32.72
C ASP A 550 6.90 20.58 31.62
N LEU A 551 7.80 21.30 30.95
CA LEU A 551 8.69 20.70 29.97
C LEU A 551 9.56 19.62 30.66
N PRO A 552 9.62 18.39 30.15
CA PRO A 552 10.43 17.33 30.74
C PRO A 552 11.89 17.76 30.89
N LYS A 553 12.54 17.28 31.95
CA LYS A 553 13.98 17.53 32.17
C LYS A 553 14.79 16.51 31.40
N VAL A 554 15.91 16.93 30.82
CA VAL A 554 16.94 15.99 30.38
C VAL A 554 17.60 15.42 31.64
N SER A 555 17.59 14.11 31.78
CA SER A 555 18.21 13.38 32.89
C SER A 555 19.70 13.67 32.98
N ASP A 556 20.27 13.53 34.19
CA ASP A 556 21.70 13.75 34.41
C ASP A 556 22.58 12.86 33.51
N LYS A 557 22.11 11.64 33.22
CA LYS A 557 22.78 10.69 32.31
C LYS A 557 22.81 11.18 30.86
N ALA A 558 21.73 11.78 30.38
CA ALA A 558 21.61 12.28 29.01
C ALA A 558 22.13 13.71 28.82
N ALA A 559 22.30 14.48 29.91
CA ALA A 559 22.55 15.91 29.86
C ALA A 559 23.83 16.28 29.10
N SER A 560 24.93 15.55 29.29
CA SER A 560 26.21 15.85 28.62
C SER A 560 26.12 15.67 27.10
N LEU A 561 25.53 14.57 26.65
CA LEU A 561 25.30 14.25 25.24
C LEU A 561 24.37 15.27 24.58
N TYR A 562 23.24 15.55 25.22
CA TYR A 562 22.26 16.51 24.72
C TYR A 562 22.89 17.91 24.60
N LYS A 563 23.57 18.40 25.64
CA LYS A 563 24.22 19.72 25.60
C LYS A 563 25.34 19.83 24.57
N ALA A 564 26.07 18.75 24.31
CA ALA A 564 27.13 18.75 23.29
C ALA A 564 26.56 18.86 21.85
N ALA A 565 25.38 18.29 21.62
CA ALA A 565 24.77 18.27 20.29
C ALA A 565 24.06 19.58 19.92
N TYR A 566 23.39 20.21 20.90
CA TYR A 566 22.63 21.45 20.73
C TYR A 566 23.49 22.69 21.03
N LYS A 567 23.62 23.59 20.07
CA LYS A 567 24.41 24.84 20.23
C LYS A 567 23.76 25.84 21.18
N ASP A 568 22.42 25.81 21.32
CA ASP A 568 21.63 26.71 22.17
C ASP A 568 20.76 25.93 23.16
N ILE A 569 21.36 25.36 24.21
CA ILE A 569 20.65 24.50 25.19
C ILE A 569 19.64 25.29 26.05
N ASN A 570 19.73 26.61 26.04
CA ASN A 570 19.04 27.52 26.96
C ASN A 570 17.78 28.13 26.32
N VAL A 571 17.21 27.50 25.30
CA VAL A 571 15.87 27.91 24.83
C VAL A 571 14.88 27.59 25.95
N GLU A 572 14.54 28.62 26.73
CA GLU A 572 13.49 28.55 27.71
C GLU A 572 12.15 28.51 26.98
N TYR A 573 11.40 27.44 27.22
CA TYR A 573 10.03 27.35 26.76
C TYR A 573 9.13 27.89 27.86
N PRO A 574 8.38 28.98 27.62
CA PRO A 574 7.41 29.45 28.60
C PRO A 574 6.40 28.33 28.86
N LYS A 575 6.04 28.15 30.14
CA LYS A 575 5.04 27.16 30.53
C LYS A 575 3.69 27.54 29.91
N PRO A 576 3.09 26.65 29.10
CA PRO A 576 1.76 26.92 28.57
C PRO A 576 0.74 27.14 29.70
N THR A 577 -0.19 28.06 29.50
CA THR A 577 -1.23 28.36 30.51
C THR A 577 -2.60 28.17 29.90
N LEU A 578 -3.46 27.41 30.58
CA LEU A 578 -4.82 27.14 30.12
C LEU A 578 -5.65 28.43 30.12
N VAL A 579 -6.32 28.70 29.01
CA VAL A 579 -7.28 29.80 28.86
C VAL A 579 -8.69 29.27 29.10
N PRO A 580 -9.50 29.91 29.95
CA PRO A 580 -10.89 29.52 30.15
C PRO A 580 -11.68 29.55 28.83
N PRO A 581 -12.54 28.54 28.56
CA PRO A 581 -13.40 28.54 27.38
C PRO A 581 -14.30 29.78 27.37
N GLY A 582 -14.29 30.53 26.27
CA GLY A 582 -15.09 31.73 26.07
C GLY A 582 -15.53 31.93 24.62
N PRO A 583 -16.18 33.07 24.29
CA PRO A 583 -16.57 33.40 22.92
C PRO A 583 -15.40 33.40 21.92
N GLU A 584 -14.18 33.57 22.43
CA GLU A 584 -12.92 33.60 21.66
C GLU A 584 -12.26 32.22 21.49
N THR A 585 -12.92 31.13 21.89
CA THR A 585 -12.38 29.78 21.73
C THR A 585 -12.16 29.50 20.23
N PRO A 586 -10.93 29.13 19.81
CA PRO A 586 -10.65 28.93 18.40
C PRO A 586 -11.43 27.73 17.84
N PRO A 587 -11.80 27.74 16.55
CA PRO A 587 -12.36 26.56 15.92
C PRO A 587 -11.32 25.44 15.88
N PHE A 588 -11.80 24.19 15.86
CA PHE A 588 -10.93 23.03 15.70
C PHE A 588 -10.14 23.11 14.37
N CYS A 589 -8.84 22.87 14.48
CA CYS A 589 -7.96 22.66 13.35
C CYS A 589 -6.83 21.70 13.72
N HIS A 590 -6.41 20.86 12.77
CA HIS A 590 -5.27 19.98 12.88
C HIS A 590 -3.99 20.83 12.97
N ARG A 591 -3.21 20.63 14.05
CA ARG A 591 -1.97 21.33 14.38
C ARG A 591 -0.83 20.35 14.61
N GLU A 592 0.37 20.88 14.73
CA GLU A 592 1.64 20.17 14.80
C GLU A 592 1.71 19.17 15.97
N TYR A 593 1.06 19.48 17.10
CA TYR A 593 1.00 18.58 18.26
C TYR A 593 0.06 17.38 18.06
N HIS A 594 -0.88 17.44 17.12
CA HIS A 594 -1.72 16.27 16.80
C HIS A 594 -0.90 15.20 16.06
N ASP A 595 -0.01 15.59 15.15
CA ASP A 595 0.93 14.65 14.53
C ASP A 595 1.87 14.03 15.60
N MET A 596 2.23 14.77 16.65
CA MET A 596 2.97 14.21 17.80
C MET A 596 2.12 13.24 18.65
N GLU A 597 0.84 13.50 18.83
CA GLU A 597 -0.08 12.52 19.43
C GLU A 597 -0.14 11.23 18.59
N SER A 598 -0.08 11.33 17.26
CA SER A 598 0.03 10.14 16.40
C SER A 598 1.34 9.37 16.58
N VAL A 599 2.48 10.05 16.80
CA VAL A 599 3.75 9.39 17.19
C VAL A 599 3.60 8.63 18.51
N PHE A 600 2.89 9.21 19.48
CA PHE A 600 2.61 8.54 20.76
C PHE A 600 1.78 7.27 20.56
N TRP A 601 0.66 7.34 19.82
CA TRP A 601 -0.20 6.18 19.56
C TRP A 601 0.51 5.06 18.81
N LEU A 602 1.40 5.41 17.88
CA LEU A 602 2.27 4.48 17.17
C LEU A 602 3.20 3.73 18.14
N LEU A 603 3.84 4.43 19.08
CA LEU A 603 4.72 3.82 20.08
C LEU A 603 3.91 2.91 21.01
N VAL A 604 2.77 3.38 21.51
CA VAL A 604 1.86 2.61 22.38
C VAL A 604 1.47 1.29 21.73
N TYR A 605 1.04 1.32 20.46
CA TYR A 605 0.71 0.13 19.70
C TYR A 605 1.86 -0.88 19.68
N ARG A 606 3.07 -0.43 19.34
CA ARG A 606 4.24 -1.32 19.26
C ARG A 606 4.60 -1.95 20.60
N LEU A 607 4.46 -1.21 21.70
CA LEU A 607 4.76 -1.72 23.04
C LEU A 607 3.68 -2.68 23.57
N ILE A 608 2.41 -2.43 23.28
CA ILE A 608 1.31 -3.35 23.65
C ILE A 608 1.47 -4.68 22.90
N MET A 609 1.76 -4.61 21.60
CA MET A 609 1.93 -5.79 20.74
C MET A 609 3.19 -6.61 21.06
N TRP A 610 4.18 -6.01 21.71
CA TRP A 610 5.43 -6.69 22.07
C TRP A 610 5.18 -7.85 23.05
N GLY A 611 5.78 -9.00 22.73
CA GLY A 611 5.88 -10.17 23.60
C GLY A 611 7.29 -10.74 23.53
N ASP A 612 7.69 -11.52 24.54
CA ASP A 612 9.05 -12.07 24.59
C ASP A 612 9.19 -13.42 23.86
N GLY A 613 8.10 -13.87 23.24
CA GLY A 613 7.98 -15.12 22.49
C GLY A 613 7.81 -16.37 23.36
N LYS A 614 7.86 -16.23 24.69
CA LYS A 614 7.72 -17.32 25.67
C LYS A 614 6.44 -17.21 26.50
N ASP A 615 5.68 -16.14 26.32
CA ASP A 615 4.46 -15.87 27.06
C ASP A 615 3.33 -16.80 26.60
N GLU A 616 3.02 -17.82 27.40
CA GLU A 616 1.89 -18.71 27.09
C GLU A 616 0.55 -18.01 27.35
N LEU A 617 0.38 -17.21 28.40
CA LEU A 617 -0.95 -16.74 28.86
C LEU A 617 -0.88 -15.48 29.77
N GLU A 618 -0.28 -14.36 29.33
CA GLU A 618 -0.35 -13.11 30.13
C GLU A 618 -1.60 -12.27 29.80
N TYR A 619 -2.55 -12.28 30.75
CA TYR A 619 -3.61 -11.28 31.05
C TYR A 619 -4.70 -11.00 29.99
N ASP A 620 -5.92 -11.52 30.23
CA ASP A 620 -7.14 -11.26 29.45
C ASP A 620 -7.57 -9.77 29.41
N GLY A 621 -7.11 -8.93 30.35
CA GLY A 621 -7.55 -7.53 30.46
C GLY A 621 -6.92 -6.56 29.44
N VAL A 622 -5.90 -6.96 28.67
CA VAL A 622 -5.37 -6.15 27.54
C VAL A 622 -6.28 -6.24 26.32
N HIS A 623 -7.04 -7.33 26.21
CA HIS A 623 -7.84 -7.67 25.04
C HIS A 623 -8.91 -6.62 24.67
N PRO A 624 -9.67 -6.02 25.61
CA PRO A 624 -10.64 -4.97 25.28
C PRO A 624 -9.97 -3.73 24.66
N TYR A 625 -8.89 -3.25 25.27
CA TYR A 625 -8.17 -2.06 24.79
C TYR A 625 -7.57 -2.25 23.39
N LEU A 626 -6.94 -3.41 23.15
CA LEU A 626 -6.39 -3.67 21.82
C LEU A 626 -7.50 -3.85 20.78
N ARG A 627 -8.60 -4.55 21.14
CA ARG A 627 -9.75 -4.69 20.24
C ARG A 627 -10.27 -3.32 19.84
N ASP A 628 -10.47 -2.42 20.80
CA ASP A 628 -10.99 -1.09 20.52
C ASP A 628 -9.99 -0.25 19.70
N PHE A 629 -8.68 -0.42 19.93
CA PHE A 629 -7.62 0.25 19.16
C PHE A 629 -7.62 -0.23 17.70
N LEU A 630 -7.77 -1.54 17.48
CA LEU A 630 -7.84 -2.17 16.16
C LEU A 630 -9.15 -1.87 15.42
N SER A 631 -10.27 -1.74 16.15
CA SER A 631 -11.58 -1.42 15.60
C SER A 631 -11.88 0.09 15.59
N HIS A 632 -10.88 0.94 15.84
CA HIS A 632 -11.09 2.38 15.89
C HIS A 632 -11.48 2.91 14.51
N GLU A 633 -12.60 3.63 14.45
CA GLU A 633 -13.11 4.26 13.24
C GLU A 633 -13.28 5.76 13.44
N ILE A 634 -13.00 6.54 12.40
CA ILE A 634 -13.27 7.98 12.38
C ILE A 634 -14.75 8.18 12.08
N SER A 635 -15.56 8.45 13.11
CA SER A 635 -16.98 8.75 12.93
C SER A 635 -17.41 10.00 13.69
N SER A 636 -18.43 10.68 13.20
CA SER A 636 -19.02 11.85 13.88
C SER A 636 -19.74 11.48 15.19
N MET A 637 -20.02 10.19 15.42
CA MET A 637 -20.88 9.70 16.51
C MET A 637 -20.08 8.98 17.61
N CYS A 638 -18.81 8.61 17.38
CA CYS A 638 -17.99 7.95 18.40
C CYS A 638 -17.23 8.98 19.24
N HIS A 639 -17.31 8.84 20.56
CA HIS A 639 -16.33 9.47 21.45
C HIS A 639 -15.06 8.63 21.39
N ASP A 640 -13.91 9.28 21.23
CA ASP A 640 -12.62 8.59 21.22
C ASP A 640 -12.33 8.02 22.63
N GLN A 641 -12.53 6.71 22.78
CA GLN A 641 -12.45 6.05 24.08
C GLN A 641 -11.02 5.96 24.61
N ARG A 642 -10.01 6.15 23.74
CA ARG A 642 -8.59 6.13 24.14
C ARG A 642 -8.26 7.18 25.20
N GLY A 643 -9.05 8.23 25.32
CA GLY A 643 -8.95 9.16 26.44
C GLY A 643 -9.26 8.52 27.80
N ALA A 644 -10.27 7.64 27.86
CA ALA A 644 -10.69 6.99 29.10
C ALA A 644 -9.83 5.78 29.49
N TRP A 645 -9.07 5.22 28.54
CA TRP A 645 -8.22 4.04 28.79
C TRP A 645 -6.98 4.34 29.61
N ILE A 646 -6.60 5.61 29.68
CA ILE A 646 -5.31 6.01 30.19
C ILE A 646 -5.53 6.81 31.48
N ASP A 647 -5.89 6.10 32.55
CA ASP A 647 -5.41 6.53 33.85
C ASP A 647 -3.89 6.31 33.86
N GLN A 648 -3.12 7.35 34.20
CA GLN A 648 -1.66 7.27 34.31
C GLN A 648 -1.22 6.10 35.22
N ALA A 649 -2.04 5.74 36.21
CA ALA A 649 -1.78 4.64 37.14
C ALA A 649 -1.96 3.24 36.51
N GLU A 650 -2.86 3.09 35.54
CA GLU A 650 -3.20 1.78 34.96
C GLU A 650 -2.47 1.51 33.63
N PHE A 651 -1.99 2.55 32.95
CA PHE A 651 -1.34 2.39 31.64
C PHE A 651 -0.17 1.39 31.63
N PRO A 652 0.77 1.42 32.59
CA PRO A 652 1.85 0.44 32.62
C PRO A 652 1.36 -1.01 32.70
N ASN A 653 0.15 -1.26 33.22
CA ASN A 653 -0.41 -2.61 33.31
C ASN A 653 -0.79 -3.19 31.94
N LEU A 654 -1.01 -2.34 30.92
CA LEU A 654 -1.23 -2.77 29.53
C LEU A 654 0.03 -3.34 28.88
N LEU A 655 1.20 -2.91 29.37
CA LEU A 655 2.49 -3.38 28.88
C LEU A 655 2.80 -4.79 29.39
N HIS A 656 3.72 -5.45 28.68
CA HIS A 656 4.23 -6.75 29.07
C HIS A 656 4.91 -6.64 30.45
N SER A 657 4.84 -7.66 31.31
CA SER A 657 5.39 -7.63 32.68
C SER A 657 6.80 -7.04 32.77
N ARG A 658 7.67 -7.40 31.81
CA ARG A 658 9.04 -6.88 31.64
C ARG A 658 9.16 -5.39 31.29
N LEU A 659 8.15 -4.81 30.65
CA LEU A 659 8.10 -3.40 30.26
C LEU A 659 7.33 -2.53 31.27
N ARG A 660 6.64 -3.13 32.26
CA ARG A 660 5.84 -2.40 33.26
C ARG A 660 6.66 -1.56 34.22
N LYS A 661 7.98 -1.75 34.24
CA LYS A 661 8.94 -1.03 35.09
C LYS A 661 10.10 -0.54 34.26
N GLY A 662 10.79 0.49 34.75
CA GLY A 662 11.98 1.03 34.11
C GLY A 662 11.66 2.08 33.03
N PRO A 663 12.61 2.35 32.11
CA PRO A 663 12.58 3.53 31.26
C PRO A 663 11.37 3.59 30.32
N ILE A 664 10.86 2.45 29.86
CA ILE A 664 9.71 2.39 28.95
C ILE A 664 8.41 2.80 29.65
N ALA A 665 8.17 2.32 30.86
CA ALA A 665 6.98 2.69 31.62
C ALA A 665 6.98 4.19 31.93
N THR A 666 8.12 4.73 32.38
CA THR A 666 8.29 6.17 32.63
C THR A 666 8.06 6.99 31.35
N LEU A 667 8.68 6.59 30.24
CA LEU A 667 8.55 7.26 28.95
C LEU A 667 7.08 7.42 28.54
N ILE A 668 6.30 6.34 28.59
CA ILE A 668 4.92 6.38 28.11
C ILE A 668 4.01 7.18 29.03
N THR A 669 4.17 7.04 30.35
CA THR A 669 3.40 7.85 31.31
C THR A 669 3.67 9.35 31.13
N GLU A 670 4.94 9.74 30.95
CA GLU A 670 5.30 11.15 30.75
C GLU A 670 4.86 11.67 29.37
N MET A 671 5.03 10.89 28.29
CA MET A 671 4.53 11.27 26.96
C MET A 671 3.01 11.41 26.94
N PHE A 672 2.29 10.56 27.67
CA PHE A 672 0.85 10.69 27.82
C PHE A 672 0.47 12.03 28.45
N GLY A 673 1.14 12.43 29.53
CA GLY A 673 0.95 13.74 30.16
C GLY A 673 1.19 14.91 29.19
N ILE A 674 2.08 14.73 28.20
CA ILE A 674 2.34 15.73 27.16
C ILE A 674 1.26 15.76 26.08
N VAL A 675 0.69 14.64 25.64
CA VAL A 675 -0.36 14.62 24.61
C VAL A 675 -1.78 14.76 25.16
N TRP A 676 -1.93 14.67 26.48
CA TRP A 676 -3.21 14.78 27.17
C TRP A 676 -3.90 16.15 26.98
N PRO A 677 -3.21 17.30 27.11
CA PRO A 677 -3.80 18.63 26.99
C PRO A 677 -4.24 19.01 25.58
N GLU A 678 -5.24 19.87 25.49
CA GLU A 678 -5.60 20.56 24.24
C GLU A 678 -4.85 21.88 24.15
N TYR A 679 -3.72 21.89 23.44
CA TYR A 679 -2.85 23.06 23.34
C TYR A 679 -3.49 24.25 22.61
N ALA A 680 -4.53 24.03 21.80
CA ALA A 680 -5.31 25.13 21.22
C ALA A 680 -6.08 25.96 22.28
N LEU A 681 -6.25 25.43 23.50
CA LEU A 681 -6.82 26.14 24.64
C LEU A 681 -5.75 26.74 25.55
N CYS A 682 -4.49 26.76 25.13
CA CYS A 682 -3.38 27.27 25.94
C CYS A 682 -2.75 28.52 25.32
N GLU A 683 -2.36 29.47 26.16
CA GLU A 683 -1.51 30.61 25.81
C GLU A 683 -0.04 30.29 26.07
N GLY A 684 0.86 30.97 25.34
CA GLY A 684 2.31 30.82 25.50
C GLY A 684 2.89 29.50 24.97
N VAL A 685 2.13 28.72 24.19
CA VAL A 685 2.63 27.47 23.58
C VAL A 685 3.56 27.79 22.41
N SER A 686 4.85 27.46 22.53
CA SER A 686 5.73 27.42 21.35
C SER A 686 5.28 26.33 20.38
N VAL A 687 5.41 26.59 19.08
CA VAL A 687 5.02 25.64 18.01
C VAL A 687 5.72 24.28 18.15
N ASP A 688 6.93 24.26 18.72
CA ASP A 688 7.76 23.07 18.91
C ASP A 688 7.84 22.58 20.37
N PHE A 689 6.99 23.09 21.28
CA PHE A 689 6.98 22.66 22.69
C PHE A 689 6.84 21.14 22.85
N VAL A 690 5.87 20.54 22.13
CA VAL A 690 5.61 19.09 22.18
C VAL A 690 6.75 18.30 21.54
N HIS A 691 7.34 18.80 20.45
CA HIS A 691 8.53 18.19 19.83
C HIS A 691 9.70 18.16 20.79
N GLU A 692 9.99 19.27 21.47
CA GLU A 692 11.07 19.33 22.46
C GLU A 692 10.81 18.39 23.63
N ALA A 693 9.57 18.37 24.16
CA ALA A 693 9.20 17.44 25.22
C ALA A 693 9.48 15.98 24.81
N PHE A 694 9.04 15.58 23.61
CA PHE A 694 9.25 14.23 23.10
C PHE A 694 10.74 13.92 22.91
N ARG A 695 11.54 14.84 22.36
CA ARG A 695 13.00 14.64 22.22
C ARG A 695 13.67 14.37 23.58
N ARG A 696 13.33 15.14 24.61
CA ARG A 696 13.89 14.97 25.97
C ARG A 696 13.48 13.65 26.61
N LEU A 697 12.23 13.26 26.46
CA LEU A 697 11.72 11.99 26.97
C LEU A 697 12.38 10.79 26.27
N LEU A 698 12.47 10.85 24.94
CA LEU A 698 13.09 9.80 24.13
C LEU A 698 14.59 9.65 24.44
N ILE A 699 15.36 10.74 24.52
CA ILE A 699 16.80 10.63 24.83
C ILE A 699 17.05 10.07 26.24
N ASN A 700 16.21 10.43 27.22
CA ASN A 700 16.30 9.86 28.57
C ASN A 700 16.09 8.35 28.54
N ALA A 701 15.06 7.86 27.85
CA ALA A 701 14.79 6.45 27.72
C ALA A 701 15.90 5.71 26.95
N ILE A 702 16.38 6.28 25.84
CA ILE A 702 17.46 5.69 25.01
C ILE A 702 18.74 5.54 25.83
N VAL A 703 19.18 6.58 26.54
CA VAL A 703 20.41 6.54 27.35
C VAL A 703 20.28 5.56 28.52
N GLU A 704 19.11 5.49 29.16
CA GLU A 704 18.87 4.52 30.23
C GLU A 704 18.92 3.09 29.71
N MET A 705 18.26 2.80 28.58
CA MET A 705 18.27 1.47 27.97
C MET A 705 19.66 1.06 27.49
N ASP A 706 20.45 1.99 26.96
CA ASP A 706 21.84 1.75 26.58
C ASP A 706 22.69 1.38 27.80
N ALA A 707 22.49 2.09 28.92
CA ALA A 707 23.20 1.84 30.16
C ALA A 707 22.82 0.49 30.82
N THR A 708 21.57 0.05 30.69
CA THR A 708 21.11 -1.24 31.23
C THR A 708 21.29 -2.41 30.27
N GLY A 709 21.50 -2.17 28.98
CA GLY A 709 21.55 -3.18 27.92
C GLY A 709 20.18 -3.79 27.58
N GLU A 710 19.09 -3.19 28.05
CA GLU A 710 17.72 -3.69 27.92
C GLU A 710 17.09 -3.32 26.57
N HIS A 711 17.63 -3.83 25.47
CA HIS A 711 17.19 -3.38 24.13
C HIS A 711 15.87 -3.99 23.64
N TYR A 712 15.43 -5.13 24.22
CA TYR A 712 14.20 -5.87 23.91
C TYR A 712 13.95 -6.07 22.40
N ALA A 713 14.38 -7.22 21.86
CA ALA A 713 14.09 -7.58 20.47
C ALA A 713 12.59 -7.76 20.24
N PHE A 714 12.08 -7.30 19.09
CA PHE A 714 10.73 -7.63 18.65
C PHE A 714 10.70 -9.12 18.25
N GLY A 715 9.97 -9.92 19.03
CA GLY A 715 9.75 -11.35 18.78
C GLY A 715 8.38 -11.62 18.14
N GLU A 716 7.91 -12.85 18.25
CA GLU A 716 6.51 -13.19 17.94
C GLU A 716 5.56 -12.34 18.80
N PRO A 717 4.41 -11.87 18.27
CA PRO A 717 3.40 -11.20 19.09
C PRO A 717 3.00 -12.05 20.29
N ARG A 718 2.52 -11.41 21.37
CA ARG A 718 2.05 -12.11 22.58
C ARG A 718 1.15 -13.30 22.25
N GLY A 719 1.25 -14.40 22.99
CA GLY A 719 0.56 -15.66 22.70
C GLY A 719 -0.95 -15.54 22.40
N PHE A 720 -1.67 -14.71 23.16
CA PHE A 720 -3.11 -14.47 22.95
C PHE A 720 -3.43 -13.62 21.69
N LEU A 721 -2.45 -12.87 21.20
CA LEU A 721 -2.54 -12.06 19.98
C LEU A 721 -2.28 -12.85 18.71
N LYS A 722 -1.84 -14.11 18.80
CA LYS A 722 -1.75 -15.01 17.64
C LYS A 722 -3.10 -15.30 16.98
N ASN A 723 -4.21 -15.07 17.70
CA ASN A 723 -5.57 -15.12 17.14
C ASN A 723 -6.01 -13.78 16.51
N TYR A 724 -5.29 -12.70 16.80
CA TYR A 724 -5.50 -11.33 16.28
C TYR A 724 -4.46 -10.91 15.24
N SER A 725 -3.45 -11.75 14.98
CA SER A 725 -2.40 -11.51 13.98
C SER A 725 -2.90 -11.59 12.53
N ASP A 726 -4.19 -11.83 12.32
CA ASP A 726 -4.88 -11.35 11.12
C ASP A 726 -5.48 -9.98 11.46
N PRO A 727 -4.82 -8.86 11.08
CA PRO A 727 -5.45 -7.57 11.25
C PRO A 727 -6.73 -7.55 10.42
N VAL A 728 -7.85 -7.22 11.07
CA VAL A 728 -8.85 -6.41 10.38
C VAL A 728 -8.13 -5.09 10.11
N ALA A 729 -7.44 -5.00 8.97
CA ALA A 729 -6.77 -3.77 8.59
C ALA A 729 -7.81 -2.65 8.54
N PRO A 730 -7.64 -1.55 9.29
CA PRO A 730 -8.46 -0.37 9.09
C PRO A 730 -8.31 0.08 7.63
N ALA A 731 -9.44 0.40 7.00
CA ALA A 731 -9.65 0.54 5.56
C ALA A 731 -8.90 1.70 4.86
N THR A 732 -7.78 2.19 5.42
CA THR A 732 -7.14 3.46 5.02
C THR A 732 -5.61 3.44 4.96
N SER A 733 -4.91 2.39 5.37
CA SER A 733 -3.44 2.37 5.35
C SER A 733 -2.89 1.54 4.19
N THR A 734 -2.12 2.16 3.28
CA THR A 734 -1.35 1.50 2.20
C THR A 734 -0.06 0.90 2.75
N HIS A 735 -0.07 -0.40 3.06
CA HIS A 735 1.07 -1.10 3.68
C HIS A 735 2.08 -1.66 2.64
N LEU A 736 3.34 -1.24 2.77
CA LEU A 736 4.53 -1.95 2.28
C LEU A 736 4.98 -2.97 3.33
N SER A 737 5.50 -4.15 2.97
CA SER A 737 6.36 -4.95 3.87
C SER A 737 7.19 -5.99 3.08
N THR A 738 8.18 -6.63 3.72
CA THR A 738 8.74 -7.95 3.33
C THR A 738 9.10 -8.74 4.60
N GLN A 739 8.88 -10.07 4.64
CA GLN A 739 9.33 -10.97 5.70
C GLN A 739 10.51 -11.77 5.15
N LEU A 740 11.64 -11.78 5.85
CA LEU A 740 12.73 -12.73 5.68
C LEU A 740 12.79 -13.61 6.92
N GLY A 741 12.77 -14.94 6.72
CA GLY A 741 12.87 -15.91 7.80
C GLY A 741 14.31 -16.07 8.31
N ASN A 742 14.46 -16.01 9.63
CA ASN A 742 15.68 -16.38 10.34
C ASN A 742 15.95 -17.90 10.21
N LYS A 743 17.16 -18.28 9.81
CA LYS A 743 17.71 -19.62 10.07
C LYS A 743 18.85 -19.50 11.09
N ARG A 744 18.75 -20.22 12.20
CA ARG A 744 19.91 -20.62 13.02
C ARG A 744 20.43 -21.98 12.52
N PRO A 745 21.72 -22.30 12.71
CA PRO A 745 22.31 -23.58 12.31
C PRO A 745 21.93 -24.68 13.31
N SER A 746 21.49 -25.84 12.80
CA SER A 746 21.29 -27.05 13.60
C SER A 746 22.53 -27.93 13.53
N ASP A 747 23.23 -28.04 14.65
CA ASP A 747 24.18 -29.12 14.89
C ASP A 747 23.44 -30.42 15.20
N ASP A 748 23.88 -31.50 14.57
CA ASP A 748 23.50 -32.87 14.85
C ASP A 748 23.99 -33.31 16.23
N SER A 749 23.11 -33.86 17.07
CA SER A 749 23.39 -35.13 17.77
C SER A 749 22.19 -35.68 18.56
N ARG A 750 21.79 -36.87 18.14
CA ARG A 750 21.47 -38.08 18.94
C ARG A 750 20.39 -38.04 20.04
N HIS A 751 19.42 -38.92 19.78
CA HIS A 751 18.97 -40.04 20.62
C HIS A 751 17.62 -39.96 21.34
N SER A 752 16.82 -40.98 21.01
CA SER A 752 16.04 -41.83 21.91
C SER A 752 14.63 -41.36 22.32
N SER A 753 13.69 -41.93 21.56
CA SER A 753 12.53 -42.70 22.04
C SER A 753 11.58 -42.10 23.09
N ARG A 754 10.30 -41.97 22.71
CA ARG A 754 9.22 -42.45 23.58
C ARG A 754 7.90 -42.70 22.86
N LYS A 755 7.26 -43.74 23.38
CA LYS A 755 6.04 -44.41 22.95
C LYS A 755 4.80 -43.56 23.18
N ARG A 756 3.80 -43.85 22.35
CA ARG A 756 2.36 -43.64 22.52
C ARG A 756 1.84 -43.94 23.93
N THR A 757 0.93 -43.10 24.41
CA THR A 757 -0.34 -43.40 25.11
C THR A 757 -1.09 -42.07 25.25
N ARG A 758 -2.20 -41.83 24.53
CA ARG A 758 -3.60 -42.03 24.97
C ARG A 758 -3.84 -41.66 26.44
N HIS A 759 -4.43 -40.49 26.68
CA HIS A 759 -5.80 -40.37 27.15
C HIS A 759 -6.42 -39.07 26.65
#